data_AF-A0A838GE31-F1
#
_entry.id   AF-A0A838GE31-F1
#
_cell.length_a   1.000
_cell.length_b   1.000
_cell.length_c   1.000
_cell.angle_alpha   90.00
_cell.angle_beta   90.00
_cell.angle_gamma   90.00
#
_symmetry.space_group_name_H-M   'P 1'
#
loop_
_entity.id
_entity.type
_entity.pdbx_description
1 polymer ?
#
loop_
_entity_poly.entity_id
_entity_poly.type
_entity_poly.pdbx_seq_one_letter_code
_entity_poly.pdbx_strand_id
1 'polypeptide(L)'
;MEWIQGPTLLQGIDRAARTGNVEVIRALSAAFVQIWNDLAGFDFIHGDYTAQNLLVRSNGQLACVDLDGASWADAPLGPAGEGTPGYRHPTLYRDAALRDAFAALVIVTSLAVLADAPALRTRYGDPPSSIDGALLFSAWDLADPTISGVFAKAMSQATQSTQVLLEGLERACLGNAQDIFDACGSIHRFRLPPSASPESTTSMSGWNVGPVVERMRAHYSDTWTSVANVPDPPVDNSAITAPQIPADPAWSMWGSLEEVARPEPLASVAPETVTGVDIAELKLALGRDDEAEVIRIWSQIGQDPLAGLLAGEVETVIAAGYDRRVVAESRRKRDSAVVAVADEARERQIPIGPQARTIVRQARERNAVRAELETALAEGNRQGLAELAVSGQLVVLGDADRQSLQRVLQAIEWPALQRAIQTDDDVLIAAAFDDELFDENSPLDGDIRDRVDLARSRVRWIGLVRSALARRDAGELRELLIDPPEGGAERLSAPERRRIRLSIERRHALADLDSVIKGDDDGAIVAALNRVERVGARISDPATWSRVQRVVERVSIIDELLSAAEAQPLDHVRIAQLIPAVKALGLEHDPRLGDDELVGRLESHVIKMAHVRRIRAAIERDNDVAIVTVAVPDPRNALDMLTEPERDRVAAAIKARRNAERASVRTG
;
A
#
# COMPACT_ATOMS: atom_id res chain seq x y z
N MET A 1 6.64 -17.47 12.33
CA MET A 1 7.27 -17.67 11.01
C MET A 1 8.70 -17.17 11.08
N GLU A 2 9.60 -17.67 10.22
CA GLU A 2 10.92 -17.08 10.00
C GLU A 2 10.75 -15.61 9.58
N TRP A 3 11.54 -14.69 10.14
CA TRP A 3 11.55 -13.31 9.68
C TRP A 3 12.31 -13.23 8.35
N ILE A 4 11.58 -13.01 7.26
CA ILE A 4 12.16 -12.93 5.92
C ILE A 4 12.58 -11.48 5.67
N GLN A 5 13.89 -11.22 5.66
CA GLN A 5 14.43 -9.91 5.30
C GLN A 5 14.56 -9.78 3.78
N GLY A 6 14.01 -8.69 3.22
CA GLY A 6 14.11 -8.37 1.81
C GLY A 6 13.03 -7.41 1.32
N PRO A 7 13.20 -6.75 0.16
CA PRO A 7 12.15 -5.97 -0.46
C PRO A 7 11.05 -6.87 -1.01
N THR A 8 9.86 -6.32 -1.24
CA THR A 8 8.84 -7.02 -2.03
C THR A 8 9.26 -7.13 -3.50
N LEU A 9 8.66 -8.05 -4.25
CA LEU A 9 8.88 -8.17 -5.69
C LEU A 9 8.51 -6.85 -6.40
N LEU A 10 7.42 -6.20 -5.97
CA LEU A 10 7.03 -4.86 -6.46
C LEU A 10 8.16 -3.83 -6.29
N GLN A 11 8.75 -3.76 -5.09
CA GLN A 11 9.86 -2.84 -4.79
C GLN A 11 11.14 -3.19 -5.55
N GLY A 12 11.47 -4.47 -5.64
CA GLY A 12 12.62 -4.97 -6.39
C GLY A 12 12.54 -4.61 -7.88
N ILE A 13 11.36 -4.80 -8.48
CA ILE A 13 11.11 -4.48 -9.90
C ILE A 13 11.07 -2.98 -10.15
N ASP A 14 10.46 -2.17 -9.27
CA ASP A 14 10.49 -0.71 -9.39
C ASP A 14 11.94 -0.19 -9.38
N ARG A 15 12.76 -0.65 -8.44
CA ARG A 15 14.18 -0.28 -8.36
C ARG A 15 14.96 -0.71 -9.61
N ALA A 16 14.77 -1.95 -10.06
CA ALA A 16 15.44 -2.46 -11.25
C ALA A 16 15.03 -1.69 -12.51
N ALA A 17 13.75 -1.35 -12.66
CA ALA A 17 13.25 -0.61 -13.79
C ALA A 17 13.76 0.84 -13.84
N ARG A 18 13.77 1.54 -12.70
CA ARG A 18 14.31 2.92 -12.61
C ARG A 18 15.80 3.00 -12.91
N THR A 19 16.54 1.94 -12.59
CA THR A 19 17.99 1.84 -12.86
C THR A 19 18.31 1.23 -14.23
N GLY A 20 17.29 0.87 -15.02
CA GLY A 20 17.46 0.22 -16.33
C GLY A 20 18.07 -1.19 -16.26
N ASN A 21 18.05 -1.83 -15.08
CA ASN A 21 18.68 -3.12 -14.84
C ASN A 21 17.78 -4.29 -15.27
N VAL A 22 17.73 -4.52 -16.58
CA VAL A 22 16.93 -5.59 -17.22
C VAL A 22 17.31 -6.99 -16.72
N GLU A 23 18.59 -7.25 -16.41
CA GLU A 23 19.04 -8.56 -15.95
C GLU A 23 18.45 -8.92 -14.58
N VAL A 24 18.29 -7.95 -13.68
CA VAL A 24 17.60 -8.17 -12.40
C VAL A 24 16.12 -8.46 -12.62
N ILE A 25 15.46 -7.77 -13.55
CA ILE A 25 14.05 -8.04 -13.90
C ILE A 25 13.88 -9.47 -14.43
N ARG A 26 14.79 -9.90 -15.32
CA ARG A 26 14.81 -11.28 -15.85
C ARG A 26 15.07 -12.32 -14.76
N ALA A 27 16.02 -12.05 -13.85
CA ALA A 27 16.32 -12.94 -12.73
C ALA A 27 15.12 -13.09 -11.78
N LEU A 28 14.45 -11.99 -11.45
CA LEU A 28 13.23 -12.00 -10.63
C LEU A 28 12.05 -12.67 -11.32
N SER A 29 11.93 -12.51 -12.64
CA SER A 29 10.95 -13.25 -13.46
C SER A 29 11.20 -14.75 -13.41
N ALA A 30 12.46 -15.18 -13.54
CA ALA A 30 12.82 -16.59 -13.41
C ALA A 30 12.55 -17.13 -11.99
N ALA A 31 12.87 -16.35 -10.95
CA ALA A 31 12.58 -16.70 -9.56
C ALA A 31 11.07 -16.82 -9.29
N PHE A 32 10.25 -15.96 -9.92
CA PHE A 32 8.79 -16.02 -9.86
C PHE A 32 8.24 -17.30 -10.49
N VAL A 33 8.68 -17.65 -11.70
CA VAL A 33 8.26 -18.90 -12.34
C VAL A 33 8.69 -20.11 -11.50
N GLN A 34 9.87 -20.06 -10.89
CA GLN A 34 10.36 -21.13 -10.02
C GLN A 34 9.47 -21.32 -8.78
N ILE A 35 9.24 -20.27 -7.98
CA ILE A 35 8.40 -20.39 -6.77
C ILE A 35 6.97 -20.81 -7.13
N TRP A 36 6.41 -20.28 -8.22
CA TRP A 36 5.08 -20.69 -8.69
C TRP A 36 4.99 -22.19 -8.94
N ASN A 37 5.97 -22.75 -9.65
CA ASN A 37 6.01 -24.17 -9.95
C ASN A 37 6.20 -25.05 -8.70
N ASP A 38 7.03 -24.57 -7.77
CA ASP A 38 7.27 -25.27 -6.52
C ASP A 38 5.97 -25.34 -5.72
N LEU A 39 5.23 -24.22 -5.58
CA LEU A 39 3.94 -24.15 -4.89
C LEU A 39 2.85 -24.98 -5.59
N ALA A 40 2.75 -24.89 -6.92
CA ALA A 40 1.82 -25.70 -7.70
C ALA A 40 2.06 -27.21 -7.52
N GLY A 41 3.32 -27.62 -7.31
CA GLY A 41 3.68 -29.01 -7.01
C GLY A 41 3.14 -29.54 -5.68
N PHE A 42 2.78 -28.65 -4.74
CA PHE A 42 2.21 -29.00 -3.44
C PHE A 42 0.70 -28.72 -3.35
N ASP A 43 0.06 -28.42 -4.48
CA ASP A 43 -1.34 -27.99 -4.52
C ASP A 43 -1.62 -26.79 -3.60
N PHE A 44 -0.63 -25.91 -3.48
CA PHE A 44 -0.70 -24.74 -2.62
C PHE A 44 -1.41 -23.59 -3.34
N ILE A 45 -2.42 -23.05 -2.66
CA ILE A 45 -3.20 -21.88 -3.06
C ILE A 45 -2.93 -20.79 -2.02
N HIS A 46 -2.52 -19.61 -2.45
CA HIS A 46 -2.27 -18.47 -1.60
C HIS A 46 -3.55 -17.70 -1.25
N GLY A 47 -4.47 -17.55 -2.22
CA GLY A 47 -5.77 -16.90 -2.04
C GLY A 47 -5.78 -15.37 -2.18
N ASP A 48 -4.62 -14.72 -2.20
CA ASP A 48 -4.42 -13.30 -2.55
C ASP A 48 -3.00 -13.08 -3.11
N TYR A 49 -2.74 -13.73 -4.24
CA TYR A 49 -1.41 -13.73 -4.86
C TYR A 49 -1.10 -12.37 -5.54
N THR A 50 -0.16 -11.60 -4.99
CA THR A 50 0.24 -10.28 -5.52
C THR A 50 1.76 -10.10 -5.52
N ALA A 51 2.28 -9.13 -6.28
CA ALA A 51 3.71 -8.80 -6.25
C ALA A 51 4.17 -8.16 -4.92
N GLN A 52 3.24 -7.72 -4.07
CA GLN A 52 3.56 -7.21 -2.73
C GLN A 52 3.70 -8.35 -1.72
N ASN A 53 2.94 -9.44 -1.92
CA ASN A 53 2.97 -10.65 -1.08
C ASN A 53 4.10 -11.62 -1.41
N LEU A 54 5.08 -11.16 -2.20
CA LEU A 54 6.29 -11.90 -2.57
C LEU A 54 7.51 -11.11 -2.10
N LEU A 55 8.30 -11.66 -1.19
CA LEU A 55 9.55 -11.07 -0.73
C LEU A 55 10.75 -11.65 -1.47
N VAL A 56 11.72 -10.81 -1.82
CA VAL A 56 13.00 -11.19 -2.41
C VAL A 56 14.01 -11.44 -1.31
N ARG A 57 14.40 -12.71 -1.09
CA ARG A 57 15.45 -13.07 -0.13
C ARG A 57 16.82 -12.58 -0.62
N SER A 58 17.77 -12.46 0.31
CA SER A 58 19.16 -12.07 0.02
C SER A 58 19.87 -12.97 -0.98
N ASN A 59 19.45 -14.23 -1.10
CA ASN A 59 19.95 -15.19 -2.08
C ASN A 59 19.25 -15.12 -3.46
N GLY A 60 18.36 -14.15 -3.67
CA GLY A 60 17.61 -13.95 -4.91
C GLY A 60 16.38 -14.85 -5.09
N GLN A 61 16.08 -15.74 -4.14
CA GLN A 61 14.85 -16.53 -4.15
C GLN A 61 13.65 -15.70 -3.68
N LEU A 62 12.45 -16.08 -4.10
CA LEU A 62 11.22 -15.48 -3.60
C LEU A 62 10.66 -16.27 -2.42
N ALA A 63 9.88 -15.60 -1.59
CA ALA A 63 9.05 -16.22 -0.57
C ALA A 63 7.69 -15.55 -0.49
N CYS A 64 6.63 -16.35 -0.37
CA CYS A 64 5.28 -15.85 -0.11
C CYS A 64 5.13 -15.40 1.34
N VAL A 65 4.43 -14.30 1.54
CA VAL A 65 4.01 -13.77 2.84
C VAL A 65 2.52 -13.45 2.78
N ASP A 66 1.91 -13.06 3.90
CA ASP A 66 0.47 -12.82 3.99
C ASP A 66 -0.37 -14.08 3.66
N LEU A 67 -0.15 -15.13 4.44
CA LEU A 67 -0.72 -16.46 4.21
C LEU A 67 -2.12 -16.65 4.85
N ASP A 68 -2.81 -15.56 5.21
CA ASP A 68 -4.10 -15.60 5.90
C ASP A 68 -5.21 -16.25 5.05
N GLY A 69 -5.09 -16.16 3.72
CA GLY A 69 -6.00 -16.79 2.75
C GLY A 69 -5.52 -18.14 2.21
N ALA A 70 -4.37 -18.64 2.66
CA ALA A 70 -3.72 -19.80 2.03
C ALA A 70 -4.39 -21.14 2.37
N SER A 71 -4.39 -22.07 1.41
CA SER A 71 -4.89 -23.45 1.55
C SER A 71 -4.03 -24.42 0.73
N TRP A 72 -3.99 -25.69 1.12
CA TRP A 72 -3.30 -26.78 0.40
C TRP A 72 -4.05 -28.09 0.64
N ALA A 73 -3.66 -29.18 -0.03
CA ALA A 73 -4.37 -30.46 -0.06
C ALA A 73 -4.89 -31.01 1.30
N ASP A 74 -4.26 -30.67 2.42
CA ASP A 74 -4.64 -31.13 3.78
C ASP A 74 -5.08 -29.99 4.74
N ALA A 75 -5.20 -28.75 4.25
CA ALA A 75 -5.60 -27.61 5.07
C ALA A 75 -7.07 -27.23 4.91
N PRO A 76 -7.72 -26.73 5.99
CA PRO A 76 -9.04 -26.13 5.87
C PRO A 76 -8.99 -24.93 4.91
N LEU A 77 -9.97 -24.83 4.03
CA LEU A 77 -10.14 -23.68 3.14
C LEU A 77 -10.25 -22.40 3.97
N GLY A 78 -9.27 -21.50 3.84
CA GLY A 78 -9.32 -20.16 4.41
C GLY A 78 -10.43 -19.31 3.77
N PRO A 79 -10.89 -18.23 4.43
CA PRO A 79 -11.80 -17.27 3.82
C PRO A 79 -11.10 -16.56 2.67
N ALA A 80 -11.39 -16.99 1.45
CA ALA A 80 -10.72 -16.47 0.27
C ALA A 80 -11.32 -15.10 -0.10
N GLY A 81 -10.55 -14.01 0.05
CA GLY A 81 -10.95 -12.64 -0.30
C GLY A 81 -11.30 -12.46 -1.78
N GLU A 82 -11.78 -11.29 -2.20
CA GLU A 82 -12.13 -11.06 -3.62
C GLU A 82 -10.89 -10.90 -4.54
N GLY A 83 -9.68 -10.91 -3.99
CA GLY A 83 -8.39 -10.68 -4.67
C GLY A 83 -8.09 -9.19 -4.89
N THR A 84 -6.82 -8.82 -5.03
CA THR A 84 -6.43 -7.42 -5.32
C THR A 84 -6.88 -6.95 -6.72
N PRO A 85 -7.51 -5.76 -6.89
CA PRO A 85 -8.03 -5.31 -8.20
C PRO A 85 -7.05 -5.38 -9.38
N GLY A 86 -5.77 -5.02 -9.19
CA GLY A 86 -4.74 -5.07 -10.24
C GLY A 86 -4.25 -6.47 -10.62
N TYR A 87 -4.67 -7.50 -9.89
CA TYR A 87 -4.34 -8.91 -10.14
C TYR A 87 -5.62 -9.78 -10.22
N ARG A 88 -6.79 -9.15 -10.30
CA ARG A 88 -8.09 -9.81 -10.26
C ARG A 88 -8.68 -9.88 -11.67
N HIS A 89 -9.23 -11.04 -12.01
CA HIS A 89 -9.94 -11.22 -13.27
C HIS A 89 -11.21 -10.34 -13.32
N PRO A 90 -11.58 -9.75 -14.47
CA PRO A 90 -12.78 -8.89 -14.60
C PRO A 90 -14.08 -9.59 -14.19
N THR A 91 -14.22 -10.87 -14.56
CA THR A 91 -15.23 -11.79 -14.01
C THR A 91 -14.77 -12.32 -12.66
N LEU A 92 -15.61 -12.19 -11.63
CA LEU A 92 -15.32 -12.68 -10.29
C LEU A 92 -15.52 -14.21 -10.22
N TYR A 93 -14.46 -14.94 -9.90
CA TYR A 93 -14.51 -16.39 -9.66
C TYR A 93 -14.42 -16.72 -8.17
N ARG A 94 -15.19 -17.74 -7.73
CA ARG A 94 -15.11 -18.26 -6.36
C ARG A 94 -13.89 -19.15 -6.12
N ASP A 95 -13.41 -19.80 -7.17
CA ASP A 95 -12.28 -20.71 -7.11
C ASP A 95 -10.99 -19.93 -6.84
N ALA A 96 -10.37 -20.19 -5.68
CA ALA A 96 -9.15 -19.50 -5.26
C ALA A 96 -7.92 -19.90 -6.09
N ALA A 97 -7.84 -21.15 -6.56
CA ALA A 97 -6.75 -21.61 -7.43
C ALA A 97 -6.82 -20.89 -8.79
N LEU A 98 -8.03 -20.70 -9.34
CA LEU A 98 -8.21 -19.95 -10.58
C LEU A 98 -7.82 -18.48 -10.42
N ARG A 99 -8.13 -17.87 -9.27
CA ARG A 99 -7.75 -16.47 -8.99
C ARG A 99 -6.24 -16.31 -8.90
N ASP A 100 -5.55 -17.21 -8.19
CA ASP A 100 -4.09 -17.19 -8.11
C ASP A 100 -3.45 -17.43 -9.48
N ALA A 101 -4.01 -18.33 -10.31
CA ALA A 101 -3.54 -18.57 -11.66
C ALA A 101 -3.64 -17.31 -12.54
N PHE A 102 -4.77 -16.60 -12.48
CA PHE A 102 -4.92 -15.33 -13.19
C PHE A 102 -3.96 -14.25 -12.67
N ALA A 103 -3.84 -14.10 -11.35
CA ALA A 103 -2.90 -13.17 -10.76
C ALA A 103 -1.45 -13.45 -11.17
N ALA A 104 -1.07 -14.73 -11.21
CA ALA A 104 0.27 -15.13 -11.62
C ALA A 104 0.51 -14.90 -13.13
N LEU A 105 -0.50 -15.08 -13.98
CA LEU A 105 -0.48 -14.68 -15.39
C LEU A 105 -0.26 -13.17 -15.56
N VAL A 106 -0.93 -12.34 -14.75
CA VAL A 106 -0.72 -10.89 -14.75
C VAL A 106 0.71 -10.55 -14.33
N ILE A 107 1.23 -11.16 -13.26
CA ILE A 107 2.59 -10.91 -12.75
C ILE A 107 3.63 -11.30 -13.81
N VAL A 108 3.62 -12.53 -14.32
CA VAL A 108 4.65 -13.00 -15.26
C VAL A 108 4.62 -12.21 -16.57
N THR A 109 3.43 -11.82 -17.05
CA THR A 109 3.28 -10.99 -18.25
C THR A 109 3.83 -9.58 -18.00
N SER A 110 3.51 -8.98 -16.85
CA SER A 110 4.07 -7.68 -16.45
C SER A 110 5.61 -7.74 -16.37
N LEU A 111 6.18 -8.78 -15.77
CA LEU A 111 7.63 -8.95 -15.66
C LEU A 111 8.30 -9.10 -17.03
N ALA A 112 7.69 -9.87 -17.95
CA ALA A 112 8.20 -10.02 -19.31
C ALA A 112 8.18 -8.69 -20.08
N VAL A 113 7.07 -7.93 -20.00
CA VAL A 113 6.98 -6.59 -20.59
C VAL A 113 8.01 -5.64 -20.01
N LEU A 114 8.20 -5.65 -18.69
CA LEU A 114 9.17 -4.78 -18.03
C LEU A 114 10.62 -5.18 -18.31
N ALA A 115 10.89 -6.44 -18.68
CA ALA A 115 12.21 -6.87 -19.13
C ALA A 115 12.52 -6.31 -20.53
N ASP A 116 11.51 -6.18 -21.39
CA ASP A 116 11.65 -5.62 -22.74
C ASP A 116 11.61 -4.09 -22.73
N ALA A 117 10.78 -3.49 -21.88
CA ALA A 117 10.55 -2.05 -21.79
C ALA A 117 10.44 -1.55 -20.33
N PRO A 118 11.58 -1.45 -19.59
CA PRO A 118 11.57 -1.07 -18.18
C PRO A 118 10.92 0.29 -17.88
N ALA A 119 11.02 1.25 -18.81
CA ALA A 119 10.46 2.58 -18.65
C ALA A 119 8.93 2.61 -18.46
N LEU A 120 8.22 1.56 -18.89
CA LEU A 120 6.78 1.44 -18.69
C LEU A 120 6.41 1.32 -17.20
N ARG A 121 7.31 0.79 -16.35
CA ARG A 121 7.09 0.66 -14.90
C ARG A 121 6.87 2.01 -14.24
N THR A 122 7.69 3.01 -14.56
CA THR A 122 7.62 4.35 -13.98
C THR A 122 6.41 5.13 -14.50
N ARG A 123 5.98 4.85 -15.73
CA ARG A 123 4.92 5.59 -16.41
C ARG A 123 3.51 5.09 -16.08
N TYR A 124 3.36 3.77 -15.90
CA TYR A 124 2.04 3.13 -15.79
C TYR A 124 1.85 2.26 -14.53
N GLY A 125 2.93 1.73 -13.95
CA GLY A 125 2.82 0.93 -12.73
C GLY A 125 2.54 1.79 -11.50
N ASP A 126 1.89 1.21 -10.49
CA ASP A 126 1.60 1.91 -9.24
C ASP A 126 2.90 2.20 -8.46
N PRO A 127 2.95 3.26 -7.63
CA PRO A 127 4.07 3.49 -6.73
C PRO A 127 4.41 2.23 -5.89
N PRO A 128 5.70 1.94 -5.62
CA PRO A 128 6.08 0.78 -4.80
C PRO A 128 5.62 0.89 -3.34
N SER A 129 5.13 2.05 -2.90
CA SER A 129 4.50 2.29 -1.60
C SER A 129 2.98 2.08 -1.61
N SER A 130 2.37 1.86 -2.77
CA SER A 130 0.95 1.56 -2.88
C SER A 130 0.65 0.20 -2.25
N ILE A 131 -0.31 0.20 -1.33
CA ILE A 131 -0.92 -1.03 -0.84
C ILE A 131 -1.63 -1.69 -2.02
N ASP A 132 -1.31 -2.96 -2.27
CA ASP A 132 -1.82 -3.80 -3.35
C ASP A 132 -1.51 -3.26 -4.75
N GLY A 133 -0.36 -2.59 -4.90
CA GLY A 133 0.04 -1.92 -6.14
C GLY A 133 0.26 -2.88 -7.33
N ALA A 134 -0.22 -2.47 -8.50
CA ALA A 134 0.01 -3.17 -9.76
C ALA A 134 1.44 -2.94 -10.28
N LEU A 135 2.07 -4.02 -10.78
CA LEU A 135 3.37 -3.93 -11.45
C LEU A 135 3.32 -3.08 -12.72
N LEU A 136 2.25 -3.24 -13.52
CA LEU A 136 2.11 -2.57 -14.81
C LEU A 136 0.64 -2.32 -15.19
N PHE A 137 -0.20 -3.36 -15.16
CA PHE A 137 -1.60 -3.27 -15.60
C PHE A 137 -2.52 -2.95 -14.44
N SER A 138 -3.31 -1.89 -14.57
CA SER A 138 -4.38 -1.58 -13.61
C SER A 138 -5.60 -2.48 -13.82
N ALA A 139 -6.52 -2.48 -12.86
CA ALA A 139 -7.81 -3.17 -13.01
C ALA A 139 -8.59 -2.72 -14.27
N TRP A 140 -8.40 -1.49 -14.72
CA TRP A 140 -9.06 -0.96 -15.92
C TRP A 140 -8.44 -1.49 -17.21
N ASP A 141 -7.11 -1.66 -17.22
CA ASP A 141 -6.41 -2.26 -18.36
C ASP A 141 -6.83 -3.72 -18.55
N LEU A 142 -7.05 -4.43 -17.43
CA LEU A 142 -7.51 -5.81 -17.45
C LEU A 142 -9.00 -5.92 -17.79
N ALA A 143 -9.83 -4.91 -17.48
CA ALA A 143 -11.26 -4.93 -17.76
C ALA A 143 -11.59 -4.85 -19.25
N ASP A 144 -10.78 -4.13 -20.04
CA ASP A 144 -10.87 -4.12 -21.51
C ASP A 144 -9.49 -3.87 -22.13
N PRO A 145 -8.69 -4.93 -22.34
CA PRO A 145 -7.34 -4.81 -22.89
C PRO A 145 -7.31 -4.23 -24.31
N THR A 146 -8.40 -4.39 -25.08
CA THR A 146 -8.47 -3.97 -26.49
C THR A 146 -8.41 -2.45 -26.67
N ILE A 147 -8.84 -1.71 -25.65
CA ILE A 147 -8.80 -0.24 -25.62
C ILE A 147 -7.74 0.31 -24.67
N SER A 148 -7.04 -0.55 -23.93
CA SER A 148 -6.01 -0.13 -22.98
C SER A 148 -4.79 0.43 -23.72
N GLY A 149 -4.48 1.70 -23.43
CA GLY A 149 -3.26 2.34 -23.91
C GLY A 149 -1.99 1.65 -23.39
N VAL A 150 -2.05 1.04 -22.21
CA VAL A 150 -0.92 0.30 -21.61
C VAL A 150 -0.68 -0.99 -22.39
N PHE A 151 -1.73 -1.77 -22.70
CA PHE A 151 -1.61 -2.97 -23.54
C PHE A 151 -1.09 -2.64 -24.94
N ALA A 152 -1.65 -1.62 -25.59
CA ALA A 152 -1.19 -1.19 -26.91
C ALA A 152 0.29 -0.77 -26.89
N LYS A 153 0.72 -0.03 -25.87
CA LYS A 153 2.11 0.39 -25.72
C LYS A 153 3.04 -0.78 -25.43
N ALA A 154 2.64 -1.68 -24.52
CA ALA A 154 3.37 -2.91 -24.20
C ALA A 154 3.55 -3.77 -25.46
N MET A 155 2.48 -4.00 -26.22
CA MET A 155 2.50 -4.78 -27.46
C MET A 155 3.48 -4.21 -28.49
N SER A 156 3.52 -2.88 -28.63
CA SER A 156 4.42 -2.19 -29.57
C SER A 156 5.91 -2.24 -29.20
N GLN A 157 6.22 -2.48 -27.92
CA GLN A 157 7.59 -2.47 -27.38
C GLN A 157 8.09 -3.87 -26.98
N ALA A 158 7.19 -4.85 -26.95
CA ALA A 158 7.47 -6.22 -26.58
C ALA A 158 8.19 -7.01 -27.68
N THR A 159 9.05 -7.93 -27.28
CA THR A 159 9.57 -8.99 -28.16
C THR A 159 8.46 -9.96 -28.57
N GLN A 160 8.67 -10.72 -29.64
CA GLN A 160 7.67 -11.71 -30.11
C GLN A 160 7.24 -12.69 -29.01
N SER A 161 8.17 -13.13 -28.16
CA SER A 161 7.85 -14.00 -27.02
C SER A 161 6.95 -13.32 -25.99
N THR A 162 7.19 -12.04 -25.72
CA THR A 162 6.38 -11.25 -24.77
C THR A 162 5.02 -10.89 -25.37
N GLN A 163 4.93 -10.67 -26.68
CA GLN A 163 3.66 -10.45 -27.39
C GLN A 163 2.72 -11.65 -27.25
N VAL A 164 3.23 -12.88 -27.34
CA VAL A 164 2.42 -14.09 -27.11
C VAL A 164 1.84 -14.14 -25.69
N LEU A 165 2.61 -13.69 -24.67
CA LEU A 165 2.11 -13.60 -23.30
C LEU A 165 1.03 -12.53 -23.15
N LEU A 166 1.21 -11.37 -23.79
CA LEU A 166 0.23 -10.29 -23.82
C LEU A 166 -1.08 -10.73 -24.50
N GLU A 167 -1.00 -11.41 -25.64
CA GLU A 167 -2.17 -11.97 -26.34
C GLU A 167 -2.87 -13.05 -25.49
N GLY A 168 -2.10 -13.86 -24.76
CA GLY A 168 -2.63 -14.82 -23.80
C GLY A 168 -3.39 -14.15 -22.66
N LEU A 169 -2.81 -13.11 -22.05
CA LEU A 169 -3.45 -12.33 -20.99
C LEU A 169 -4.69 -11.58 -21.51
N GLU A 170 -4.64 -11.01 -22.70
CA GLU A 170 -5.80 -10.36 -23.35
C GLU A 170 -6.97 -11.35 -23.51
N ARG A 171 -6.70 -12.54 -24.08
CA ARG A 171 -7.72 -13.59 -24.21
C ARG A 171 -8.24 -14.04 -22.85
N ALA A 172 -7.37 -14.18 -21.85
CA ALA A 172 -7.76 -14.55 -20.50
C ALA A 172 -8.68 -13.50 -19.86
N CYS A 173 -8.41 -12.20 -20.05
CA CYS A 173 -9.25 -11.12 -19.51
C CYS A 173 -10.65 -11.06 -20.14
N LEU A 174 -10.74 -11.28 -21.46
CA LEU A 174 -11.99 -11.20 -22.23
C LEU A 174 -12.79 -12.51 -22.20
N GLY A 175 -12.11 -13.61 -21.85
CA GLY A 175 -12.62 -14.95 -21.95
C GLY A 175 -13.25 -15.49 -20.67
N ASN A 176 -13.27 -16.82 -20.58
CA ASN A 176 -13.76 -17.57 -19.44
C ASN A 176 -12.60 -18.27 -18.71
N ALA A 177 -12.92 -19.11 -17.71
CA ALA A 177 -11.93 -19.84 -16.95
C ALA A 177 -10.96 -20.62 -17.85
N GLN A 178 -11.43 -21.27 -18.92
CA GLN A 178 -10.59 -22.02 -19.85
C GLN A 178 -9.51 -21.16 -20.50
N ASP A 179 -9.81 -19.91 -20.85
CA ASP A 179 -8.84 -19.00 -21.48
C ASP A 179 -7.68 -18.66 -20.53
N ILE A 180 -7.94 -18.62 -19.21
CA ILE A 180 -6.91 -18.46 -18.18
C ILE A 180 -6.00 -19.70 -18.16
N PHE A 181 -6.60 -20.91 -18.19
CA PHE A 181 -5.85 -22.17 -18.22
C PHE A 181 -4.98 -22.28 -19.48
N ASP A 182 -5.54 -21.95 -20.65
CA ASP A 182 -4.84 -22.00 -21.92
C ASP A 182 -3.68 -20.98 -21.96
N ALA A 183 -3.91 -19.77 -21.44
CA ALA A 183 -2.88 -18.76 -21.33
C ALA A 183 -1.76 -19.20 -20.39
N CYS A 184 -2.08 -19.69 -19.20
CA CYS A 184 -1.08 -20.20 -18.26
C CYS A 184 -0.30 -21.40 -18.81
N GLY A 185 -0.99 -22.33 -19.48
CA GLY A 185 -0.38 -23.52 -20.10
C GLY A 185 0.53 -23.19 -21.29
N SER A 186 0.36 -22.03 -21.92
CA SER A 186 1.23 -21.55 -23.00
C SER A 186 2.58 -20.99 -22.50
N ILE A 187 2.70 -20.70 -21.20
CA ILE A 187 3.93 -20.15 -20.61
C ILE A 187 4.93 -21.27 -20.37
N HIS A 188 6.09 -21.15 -21.01
CA HIS A 188 7.15 -22.14 -20.89
C HIS A 188 7.56 -22.36 -19.42
N ARG A 189 7.51 -23.63 -18.97
CA ARG A 189 7.76 -24.11 -17.60
C ARG A 189 6.72 -23.71 -16.56
N PHE A 190 5.62 -23.05 -16.89
CA PHE A 190 4.61 -22.68 -15.91
C PHE A 190 3.63 -23.85 -15.65
N ARG A 191 3.55 -24.35 -14.42
CA ARG A 191 2.67 -25.48 -14.05
C ARG A 191 1.43 -24.98 -13.31
N LEU A 192 0.25 -25.49 -13.67
CA LEU A 192 -0.98 -25.22 -12.93
C LEU A 192 -1.14 -26.19 -11.74
N PRO A 193 -1.79 -25.78 -10.63
CA PRO A 193 -2.08 -26.66 -9.51
C PRO A 193 -2.97 -27.84 -9.94
N PRO A 194 -2.74 -29.08 -9.43
CA PRO A 194 -3.54 -30.25 -9.79
C PRO A 194 -5.03 -30.13 -9.43
N SER A 195 -5.37 -29.38 -8.38
CA SER A 195 -6.76 -29.14 -7.96
C SER A 195 -7.52 -28.16 -8.86
N ALA A 196 -6.83 -27.38 -9.70
CA ALA A 196 -7.46 -26.38 -10.54
C ALA A 196 -8.20 -27.06 -11.71
N SER A 197 -9.52 -26.84 -11.82
CA SER A 197 -10.32 -27.37 -12.93
C SER A 197 -11.24 -26.30 -13.52
N PRO A 198 -11.24 -26.10 -14.85
CA PRO A 198 -12.12 -25.12 -15.50
C PRO A 198 -13.61 -25.49 -15.36
N GLU A 199 -13.94 -26.79 -15.27
CA GLU A 199 -15.32 -27.31 -15.21
C GLU A 199 -16.01 -27.09 -13.84
N SER A 200 -15.22 -26.82 -12.79
CA SER A 200 -15.71 -26.69 -11.41
C SER A 200 -15.95 -25.23 -10.99
N THR A 201 -15.82 -24.28 -11.93
CA THR A 201 -15.75 -22.85 -11.63
C THR A 201 -17.14 -22.22 -11.54
N THR A 202 -17.50 -21.73 -10.35
CA THR A 202 -18.72 -20.92 -10.16
C THR A 202 -18.34 -19.43 -10.22
N SER A 203 -18.87 -18.71 -11.20
CA SER A 203 -18.73 -17.25 -11.28
C SER A 203 -19.74 -16.55 -10.36
N MET A 204 -19.34 -15.40 -9.83
CA MET A 204 -20.23 -14.44 -9.16
C MET A 204 -20.57 -13.31 -10.14
N SER A 205 -21.66 -12.58 -9.89
CA SER A 205 -21.99 -11.38 -10.68
C SER A 205 -20.80 -10.41 -10.60
N GLY A 206 -20.02 -10.36 -11.69
CA GLY A 206 -18.84 -9.53 -11.81
C GLY A 206 -19.18 -8.05 -11.82
N TRP A 207 -18.14 -7.22 -11.89
CA TRP A 207 -18.33 -5.80 -12.12
C TRP A 207 -19.10 -5.62 -13.43
N ASN A 208 -20.25 -4.96 -13.41
CA ASN A 208 -20.93 -4.56 -14.64
C ASN A 208 -20.19 -3.33 -15.20
N VAL A 209 -19.05 -3.59 -15.85
CA VAL A 209 -18.16 -2.56 -16.40
C VAL A 209 -18.75 -1.93 -17.65
N GLY A 210 -19.65 -2.61 -18.36
CA GLY A 210 -20.28 -2.14 -19.60
C GLY A 210 -20.87 -0.73 -19.48
N PRO A 211 -21.75 -0.43 -18.49
CA PRO A 211 -22.26 0.91 -18.25
C PRO A 211 -21.21 1.95 -17.83
N VAL A 212 -20.09 1.53 -17.22
CA VAL A 212 -18.99 2.44 -16.82
C VAL A 212 -18.14 2.81 -18.04
N VAL A 213 -17.78 1.82 -18.85
CA VAL A 213 -17.06 1.98 -20.11
C VAL A 213 -17.88 2.78 -21.12
N GLU A 214 -19.20 2.54 -21.21
CA GLU A 214 -20.09 3.32 -22.08
C GLU A 214 -20.22 4.78 -21.63
N ARG A 215 -20.25 5.04 -20.31
CA ARG A 215 -20.22 6.40 -19.74
C ARG A 215 -18.89 7.11 -19.98
N MET A 216 -17.76 6.40 -19.93
CA MET A 216 -16.44 6.96 -20.24
C MET A 216 -16.28 7.18 -21.76
N ARG A 217 -16.76 6.27 -22.60
CA ARG A 217 -16.79 6.43 -24.07
C ARG A 217 -17.60 7.68 -24.46
N ALA A 218 -18.74 7.91 -23.82
CA ALA A 218 -19.56 9.11 -24.00
C ALA A 218 -18.93 10.39 -23.40
N HIS A 219 -18.11 10.28 -22.35
CA HIS A 219 -17.46 11.42 -21.70
C HIS A 219 -16.13 11.82 -22.38
N TYR A 220 -15.44 10.88 -23.03
CA TYR A 220 -14.08 11.07 -23.55
C TYR A 220 -13.94 11.01 -25.07
N SER A 221 -15.02 10.76 -25.85
CA SER A 221 -14.96 10.72 -27.32
C SER A 221 -14.40 11.99 -27.97
N ASP A 222 -14.55 13.15 -27.31
CA ASP A 222 -14.10 14.44 -27.86
C ASP A 222 -12.65 14.80 -27.48
N THR A 223 -12.05 14.10 -26.52
CA THR A 223 -10.70 14.39 -26.00
C THR A 223 -9.65 13.33 -26.33
N TRP A 224 -10.06 12.12 -26.71
CA TRP A 224 -9.13 10.99 -26.82
C TRP A 224 -8.35 10.92 -28.13
N THR A 225 -8.82 11.57 -29.21
CA THR A 225 -8.05 11.70 -30.46
C THR A 225 -6.83 12.61 -30.33
N SER A 226 -6.73 13.38 -29.23
CA SER A 226 -5.62 14.31 -28.99
C SER A 226 -4.48 13.73 -28.15
N VAL A 227 -4.70 12.68 -27.35
CA VAL A 227 -3.67 12.18 -26.41
C VAL A 227 -2.76 11.12 -27.06
N ALA A 228 -3.25 10.44 -28.09
CA ALA A 228 -2.45 9.51 -28.89
C ALA A 228 -1.35 10.21 -29.74
N ASN A 229 -1.39 11.55 -29.86
CA ASN A 229 -0.48 12.36 -30.67
C ASN A 229 0.24 13.48 -29.89
N VAL A 230 0.26 13.43 -28.56
CA VAL A 230 1.14 14.33 -27.80
C VAL A 230 2.58 13.82 -27.99
N PRO A 231 3.48 14.59 -28.63
CA PRO A 231 4.89 14.22 -28.67
C PRO A 231 5.38 14.12 -27.23
N ASP A 232 6.16 13.08 -26.92
CA ASP A 232 6.78 12.97 -25.61
C ASP A 232 7.45 14.31 -25.24
N PRO A 233 7.34 14.79 -23.99
CA PRO A 233 8.18 15.89 -23.55
C PRO A 233 9.63 15.50 -23.89
N PRO A 234 10.47 16.42 -24.40
CA PRO A 234 11.84 16.08 -24.73
C PRO A 234 12.47 15.44 -23.50
N VAL A 235 12.78 14.15 -23.60
CA VAL A 235 13.71 13.53 -22.68
C VAL A 235 15.00 14.28 -22.96
N ASP A 236 15.39 15.13 -22.01
CA ASP A 236 16.68 15.77 -22.05
C ASP A 236 17.76 14.69 -21.92
N ASN A 237 18.13 14.14 -23.08
CA ASN A 237 19.27 13.25 -23.25
C ASN A 237 20.60 14.03 -23.23
N SER A 238 20.59 15.34 -22.96
CA SER A 238 21.80 16.19 -22.93
C SER A 238 22.45 16.33 -21.55
N ALA A 239 22.10 15.45 -20.59
CA ALA A 239 22.88 15.27 -19.35
C ALA A 239 23.11 13.81 -18.95
N ILE A 240 23.02 12.85 -19.89
CA ILE A 240 23.59 11.51 -19.69
C ILE A 240 24.77 11.35 -20.62
N THR A 241 25.87 12.02 -20.27
CA THR A 241 27.17 11.44 -20.58
C THR A 241 27.24 10.17 -19.74
N ALA A 242 27.26 9.01 -20.38
CA ALA A 242 27.73 7.81 -19.72
C ALA A 242 29.07 8.18 -19.06
N PRO A 243 29.29 7.97 -17.75
CA PRO A 243 30.65 7.99 -17.25
C PRO A 243 31.40 6.97 -18.10
N GLN A 244 32.38 7.45 -18.86
CA GLN A 244 33.36 6.57 -19.44
C GLN A 244 33.93 5.78 -18.27
N ILE A 245 33.69 4.46 -18.29
CA ILE A 245 34.42 3.54 -17.44
C ILE A 245 35.89 3.78 -17.79
N PRO A 246 36.72 4.31 -16.87
CA PRO A 246 38.15 4.23 -17.08
C PRO A 246 38.46 2.74 -17.18
N ALA A 247 39.10 2.32 -18.27
CA ALA A 247 39.73 1.02 -18.31
C ALA A 247 40.62 0.91 -17.07
N ASP A 248 40.20 0.10 -16.10
CA ASP A 248 40.96 -0.17 -14.90
C ASP A 248 42.25 -0.89 -15.31
N PRO A 249 43.45 -0.31 -15.07
CA PRO A 249 44.71 -0.90 -15.50
C PRO A 249 45.21 -2.01 -14.54
N ALA A 250 44.31 -2.76 -13.91
CA ALA A 250 44.68 -3.81 -12.95
C ALA A 250 45.07 -5.16 -13.57
N TRP A 251 45.23 -5.28 -14.90
CA TRP A 251 45.61 -6.56 -15.55
C TRP A 251 46.72 -6.46 -16.63
N SER A 252 47.55 -5.41 -16.67
CA SER A 252 48.65 -5.31 -17.66
C SER A 252 49.95 -4.69 -17.16
N MET A 253 50.59 -5.27 -16.13
CA MET A 253 51.97 -4.94 -15.74
C MET A 253 52.78 -6.19 -15.39
N TRP A 254 53.16 -6.95 -16.43
CA TRP A 254 54.43 -7.69 -16.49
C TRP A 254 55.04 -7.39 -17.86
N GLY A 255 56.10 -6.57 -17.92
CA GLY A 255 56.79 -6.29 -19.17
C GLY A 255 57.72 -5.08 -19.18
N SER A 256 58.92 -5.28 -18.63
CA SER A 256 60.21 -4.77 -19.14
C SER A 256 60.80 -3.44 -18.65
N LEU A 257 62.04 -3.64 -18.20
CA LEU A 257 63.14 -2.78 -17.73
C LEU A 257 63.71 -1.75 -18.74
N GLU A 258 64.64 -0.94 -18.19
CA GLU A 258 65.66 -0.02 -18.79
C GLU A 258 65.28 1.47 -18.64
N GLU A 259 66.11 2.44 -18.19
CA GLU A 259 67.57 2.57 -18.09
C GLU A 259 67.96 3.76 -17.16
N VAL A 260 69.05 3.60 -16.40
CA VAL A 260 70.17 4.54 -16.07
C VAL A 260 69.93 5.98 -15.56
N ALA A 261 70.49 6.27 -14.37
CA ALA A 261 71.24 7.52 -14.10
C ALA A 261 72.33 7.31 -13.03
N ARG A 262 73.59 7.65 -13.36
CA ARG A 262 74.79 7.64 -12.49
C ARG A 262 74.86 8.89 -11.60
N PRO A 263 75.63 8.87 -10.50
CA PRO A 263 76.35 10.05 -10.04
C PRO A 263 77.89 9.89 -10.09
N GLU A 264 78.58 10.99 -10.36
CA GLU A 264 80.05 11.16 -10.34
C GLU A 264 80.58 11.58 -8.94
N PRO A 265 81.90 11.45 -8.67
CA PRO A 265 82.43 11.31 -7.31
C PRO A 265 82.86 12.63 -6.66
N LEU A 266 82.84 12.67 -5.32
CA LEU A 266 83.47 13.73 -4.51
C LEU A 266 84.62 13.18 -3.66
N ALA A 267 85.55 14.09 -3.39
CA ALA A 267 86.95 13.88 -3.05
C ALA A 267 87.23 13.19 -1.69
N SER A 268 88.36 12.48 -1.66
CA SER A 268 88.91 11.77 -0.51
C SER A 268 89.55 12.72 0.52
N VAL A 269 89.27 12.45 1.79
CA VAL A 269 90.07 12.90 2.94
C VAL A 269 90.68 11.64 3.57
N ALA A 270 92.00 11.62 3.77
CA ALA A 270 92.73 10.46 4.28
C ALA A 270 92.46 10.19 5.77
N PRO A 271 92.23 8.93 6.21
CA PRO A 271 92.21 8.59 7.62
C PRO A 271 93.57 8.06 8.12
N GLU A 272 93.80 8.24 9.41
CA GLU A 272 94.86 7.59 10.18
C GLU A 272 94.75 6.06 10.08
N THR A 273 95.90 5.38 10.13
CA THR A 273 96.06 3.95 9.83
C THR A 273 95.23 3.06 10.76
N VAL A 274 94.28 2.32 10.18
CA VAL A 274 93.53 1.23 10.84
C VAL A 274 94.45 0.05 11.13
N THR A 275 94.34 -0.56 12.31
CA THR A 275 95.15 -1.71 12.70
C THR A 275 94.44 -3.04 12.36
N GLY A 276 95.21 -4.12 12.20
CA GLY A 276 94.65 -5.45 11.96
C GLY A 276 93.77 -5.99 13.11
N VAL A 277 93.84 -5.36 14.29
CA VAL A 277 93.00 -5.67 15.45
C VAL A 277 91.57 -5.13 15.25
N ASP A 278 91.42 -3.91 14.73
CA ASP A 278 90.12 -3.26 14.52
C ASP A 278 89.25 -4.02 13.49
N ILE A 279 89.88 -4.56 12.45
CA ILE A 279 89.19 -5.40 11.45
C ILE A 279 88.81 -6.77 12.03
N ALA A 280 89.61 -7.34 12.93
CA ALA A 280 89.29 -8.59 13.61
C ALA A 280 88.11 -8.41 14.58
N GLU A 281 88.06 -7.28 15.29
CA GLU A 281 86.91 -6.90 16.14
C GLU A 281 85.65 -6.67 15.31
N LEU A 282 85.73 -5.98 14.16
CA LEU A 282 84.59 -5.80 13.26
C LEU A 282 84.05 -7.15 12.75
N LYS A 283 84.91 -8.07 12.31
CA LYS A 283 84.50 -9.43 11.88
C LYS A 283 83.84 -10.23 12.99
N LEU A 284 84.30 -10.06 14.22
CA LEU A 284 83.77 -10.75 15.39
C LEU A 284 82.40 -10.18 15.81
N ALA A 285 82.20 -8.87 15.65
CA ALA A 285 80.90 -8.21 15.83
C ALA A 285 79.90 -8.60 14.72
N LEU A 286 80.34 -8.64 13.46
CA LEU A 286 79.55 -9.13 12.31
C LEU A 286 79.11 -10.59 12.51
N GLY A 287 80.02 -11.47 12.94
CA GLY A 287 79.70 -12.87 13.22
C GLY A 287 78.75 -13.11 14.42
N ARG A 288 78.49 -12.07 15.23
CA ARG A 288 77.54 -12.10 16.35
C ARG A 288 76.22 -11.39 16.05
N ASP A 289 76.06 -10.79 14.86
CA ASP A 289 74.94 -9.89 14.51
C ASP A 289 74.71 -8.75 15.53
N ASP A 290 75.80 -8.28 16.16
CA ASP A 290 75.78 -7.22 17.17
C ASP A 290 75.82 -5.84 16.51
N GLU A 291 74.65 -5.37 16.09
CA GLU A 291 74.44 -4.10 15.39
C GLU A 291 75.08 -2.89 16.12
N ALA A 292 74.94 -2.82 17.44
CA ALA A 292 75.44 -1.68 18.21
C ALA A 292 76.96 -1.60 18.17
N GLU A 293 77.62 -2.75 18.29
CA GLU A 293 79.07 -2.85 18.24
C GLU A 293 79.60 -2.69 16.80
N VAL A 294 78.89 -3.21 15.79
CA VAL A 294 79.19 -3.00 14.37
C VAL A 294 79.13 -1.51 14.00
N ILE A 295 78.08 -0.78 14.41
CA ILE A 295 77.96 0.67 14.14
C ILE A 295 79.08 1.45 14.84
N ARG A 296 79.39 1.11 16.10
CA ARG A 296 80.45 1.75 16.88
C ARG A 296 81.80 1.62 16.19
N ILE A 297 82.18 0.40 15.80
CA ILE A 297 83.46 0.12 15.15
C ILE A 297 83.49 0.72 13.74
N TRP A 298 82.42 0.56 12.95
CA TRP A 298 82.32 1.10 11.58
C TRP A 298 82.45 2.62 11.53
N SER A 299 81.91 3.35 12.52
CA SER A 299 82.05 4.81 12.62
C SER A 299 83.49 5.30 12.75
N GLN A 300 84.39 4.42 13.21
CA GLN A 300 85.80 4.73 13.46
C GLN A 300 86.69 4.32 12.28
N ILE A 301 86.36 3.21 11.60
CA ILE A 301 87.24 2.61 10.57
C ILE A 301 86.66 2.56 9.16
N GLY A 302 85.40 2.97 8.95
CA GLY A 302 84.67 2.78 7.68
C GLY A 302 85.21 3.55 6.47
N GLN A 303 86.15 4.49 6.66
CA GLN A 303 86.85 5.19 5.57
C GLN A 303 88.14 4.46 5.13
N ASP A 304 88.52 3.39 5.81
CA ASP A 304 89.73 2.62 5.48
C ASP A 304 89.48 1.60 4.36
N PRO A 305 90.38 1.50 3.36
CA PRO A 305 90.23 0.56 2.24
C PRO A 305 90.06 -0.91 2.64
N LEU A 306 90.68 -1.35 3.75
CA LEU A 306 90.59 -2.73 4.23
C LEU A 306 89.27 -2.99 4.96
N ALA A 307 88.73 -1.99 5.66
CA ALA A 307 87.39 -2.04 6.25
C ALA A 307 86.30 -1.99 5.16
N GLY A 308 86.54 -1.25 4.07
CA GLY A 308 85.65 -1.15 2.91
C GLY A 308 85.28 -2.50 2.28
N LEU A 309 86.13 -3.53 2.40
CA LEU A 309 85.82 -4.90 1.95
C LEU A 309 84.68 -5.56 2.75
N LEU A 310 84.44 -5.11 3.98
CA LEU A 310 83.37 -5.59 4.86
C LEU A 310 82.11 -4.70 4.80
N ALA A 311 82.11 -3.64 4.00
CA ALA A 311 81.01 -2.68 3.92
C ALA A 311 79.65 -3.36 3.63
N GLY A 312 79.63 -4.33 2.71
CA GLY A 312 78.40 -5.08 2.40
C GLY A 312 77.88 -5.94 3.55
N GLU A 313 78.77 -6.53 4.36
CA GLU A 313 78.38 -7.30 5.55
C GLU A 313 77.87 -6.37 6.66
N VAL A 314 78.50 -5.21 6.84
CA VAL A 314 78.07 -4.16 7.77
C VAL A 314 76.70 -3.61 7.40
N GLU A 315 76.49 -3.28 6.12
CA GLU A 315 75.18 -2.86 5.60
C GLU A 315 74.10 -3.92 5.84
N THR A 316 74.45 -5.20 5.69
CA THR A 316 73.53 -6.32 5.92
C THR A 316 73.09 -6.43 7.39
N VAL A 317 74.04 -6.33 8.34
CA VAL A 317 73.73 -6.39 9.79
C VAL A 317 72.91 -5.18 10.23
N ILE A 318 73.24 -3.98 9.72
CA ILE A 318 72.48 -2.75 10.02
C ILE A 318 71.07 -2.84 9.42
N ALA A 319 70.90 -3.28 8.17
CA ALA A 319 69.60 -3.49 7.54
C ALA A 319 68.73 -4.49 8.33
N ALA A 320 69.31 -5.60 8.79
CA ALA A 320 68.64 -6.57 9.65
C ALA A 320 68.23 -5.99 11.03
N GLY A 321 69.01 -5.03 11.54
CA GLY A 321 68.67 -4.21 12.71
C GLY A 321 67.38 -3.41 12.56
N TYR A 322 67.27 -2.66 11.46
CA TYR A 322 66.07 -1.90 11.12
C TYR A 322 64.84 -2.80 10.92
N ASP A 323 65.00 -3.95 10.26
CA ASP A 323 63.93 -4.95 10.10
C ASP A 323 63.41 -5.43 11.46
N ARG A 324 64.30 -5.76 12.40
CA ARG A 324 63.95 -6.17 13.76
C ARG A 324 63.19 -5.08 14.51
N ARG A 325 63.62 -3.82 14.41
CA ARG A 325 62.96 -2.65 15.02
C ARG A 325 61.55 -2.44 14.44
N VAL A 326 61.39 -2.51 13.12
CA VAL A 326 60.08 -2.43 12.44
C VAL A 326 59.13 -3.52 12.94
N VAL A 327 59.60 -4.77 13.00
CA VAL A 327 58.80 -5.90 13.49
C VAL A 327 58.45 -5.72 14.97
N ALA A 328 59.38 -5.24 15.80
CA ALA A 328 59.15 -5.01 17.23
C ALA A 328 58.10 -3.92 17.49
N GLU A 329 58.16 -2.79 16.79
CA GLU A 329 57.17 -1.71 16.93
C GLU A 329 55.80 -2.10 16.38
N SER A 330 55.76 -2.90 15.30
CA SER A 330 54.52 -3.47 14.77
C SER A 330 53.84 -4.41 15.77
N ARG A 331 54.59 -5.28 16.45
CA ARG A 331 54.06 -6.14 17.53
C ARG A 331 53.47 -5.34 18.70
N ARG A 332 53.98 -4.12 18.93
CA ARG A 332 53.47 -3.19 19.95
C ARG A 332 52.28 -2.35 19.46
N LYS A 333 51.82 -2.54 18.22
CA LYS A 333 50.75 -1.77 17.57
C LYS A 333 51.03 -0.25 17.52
N ARG A 334 52.31 0.14 17.42
CA ARG A 334 52.73 1.55 17.38
C ARG A 334 53.03 1.97 15.93
N ASP A 335 51.97 2.17 15.16
CA ASP A 335 52.08 2.46 13.72
C ASP A 335 52.94 3.70 13.42
N SER A 336 52.79 4.79 14.21
CA SER A 336 53.65 5.98 14.07
C SER A 336 55.13 5.69 14.34
N ALA A 337 55.44 4.79 15.28
CA ALA A 337 56.82 4.38 15.56
C ALA A 337 57.39 3.49 14.45
N VAL A 338 56.58 2.60 13.87
CA VAL A 338 56.95 1.80 12.68
C VAL A 338 57.33 2.71 11.51
N VAL A 339 56.54 3.75 11.24
CA VAL A 339 56.81 4.72 10.18
C VAL A 339 58.08 5.52 10.47
N ALA A 340 58.27 5.98 11.71
CA ALA A 340 59.47 6.71 12.12
C ALA A 340 60.77 5.90 11.93
N VAL A 341 60.76 4.61 12.29
CA VAL A 341 61.91 3.71 12.05
C VAL A 341 62.21 3.57 10.55
N ALA A 342 61.19 3.51 9.70
CA ALA A 342 61.36 3.39 8.26
C ALA A 342 61.84 4.69 7.59
N ASP A 343 61.39 5.84 8.09
CA ASP A 343 61.85 7.15 7.63
C ASP A 343 63.31 7.39 8.05
N GLU A 344 63.70 7.00 9.27
CA GLU A 344 65.10 7.01 9.73
C GLU A 344 65.99 6.12 8.84
N ALA A 345 65.52 4.92 8.46
CA ALA A 345 66.24 4.04 7.54
C ALA A 345 66.43 4.68 6.15
N ARG A 346 65.38 5.34 5.63
CA ARG A 346 65.41 6.03 4.33
C ARG A 346 66.37 7.21 4.34
N GLU A 347 66.34 8.04 5.38
CA GLU A 347 67.24 9.20 5.54
C GLU A 347 68.72 8.78 5.52
N ARG A 348 69.01 7.61 6.09
CA ARG A 348 70.35 7.01 6.10
C ARG A 348 70.66 6.13 4.87
N GLN A 349 69.74 6.06 3.90
CA GLN A 349 69.85 5.25 2.68
C GLN A 349 70.04 3.74 2.92
N ILE A 350 69.53 3.23 4.05
CA ILE A 350 69.64 1.82 4.43
C ILE A 350 68.43 1.05 3.87
N PRO A 351 68.64 -0.04 3.09
CA PRO A 351 67.55 -0.84 2.56
C PRO A 351 66.87 -1.63 3.68
N ILE A 352 65.53 -1.64 3.68
CA ILE A 352 64.70 -2.44 4.57
C ILE A 352 64.18 -3.68 3.84
N GLY A 353 64.10 -4.80 4.55
CA GLY A 353 63.72 -6.10 4.00
C GLY A 353 62.27 -6.14 3.47
N PRO A 354 61.91 -7.16 2.66
CA PRO A 354 60.57 -7.28 2.07
C PRO A 354 59.43 -7.34 3.09
N GLN A 355 59.65 -8.05 4.21
CA GLN A 355 58.66 -8.18 5.29
C GLN A 355 58.48 -6.86 6.03
N ALA A 356 59.57 -6.18 6.39
CA ALA A 356 59.52 -4.87 7.02
C ALA A 356 58.85 -3.82 6.12
N ARG A 357 59.17 -3.80 4.82
CA ARG A 357 58.48 -2.92 3.83
C ARG A 357 56.97 -3.12 3.81
N THR A 358 56.51 -4.37 3.89
CA THR A 358 55.08 -4.69 3.94
C THR A 358 54.44 -4.15 5.22
N ILE A 359 55.09 -4.33 6.36
CA ILE A 359 54.65 -3.82 7.66
C ILE A 359 54.58 -2.28 7.66
N VAL A 360 55.61 -1.62 7.14
CA VAL A 360 55.69 -0.16 7.02
C VAL A 360 54.59 0.39 6.12
N ARG A 361 54.33 -0.27 4.98
CA ARG A 361 53.23 0.12 4.07
C ARG A 361 51.88 0.08 4.78
N GLN A 362 51.59 -1.02 5.47
CA GLN A 362 50.34 -1.18 6.24
C GLN A 362 50.23 -0.16 7.39
N ALA A 363 51.34 0.16 8.07
CA ALA A 363 51.34 1.16 9.14
C ALA A 363 51.12 2.58 8.62
N ARG A 364 51.69 2.94 7.46
CA ARG A 364 51.41 4.23 6.79
C ARG A 364 49.95 4.35 6.37
N GLU A 365 49.40 3.29 5.79
CA GLU A 365 47.99 3.22 5.41
C GLU A 365 47.06 3.43 6.61
N ARG A 366 47.30 2.70 7.73
CA ARG A 366 46.53 2.91 8.97
C ARG A 366 46.64 4.32 9.54
N ASN A 367 47.82 4.92 9.53
CA ASN A 367 48.01 6.28 10.04
C ASN A 367 47.30 7.32 9.17
N ALA A 368 47.32 7.15 7.83
CA ALA A 368 46.61 8.04 6.91
C ALA A 368 45.10 7.98 7.13
N VAL A 369 44.51 6.77 7.14
CA VAL A 369 43.07 6.58 7.38
C VAL A 369 42.66 7.11 8.77
N ARG A 370 43.50 6.93 9.81
CA ARG A 370 43.23 7.47 11.15
C ARG A 370 43.20 9.00 11.16
N ALA A 371 44.15 9.64 10.49
CA ALA A 371 44.20 11.10 10.40
C ALA A 371 43.00 11.67 9.63
N GLU A 372 42.58 11.01 8.55
CA GLU A 372 41.39 11.39 7.79
C GLU A 372 40.11 11.24 8.63
N LEU A 373 39.97 10.13 9.37
CA LEU A 373 38.84 9.91 10.28
C LEU A 373 38.80 10.97 11.40
N GLU A 374 39.92 11.25 12.05
CA GLU A 374 40.00 12.27 13.12
C GLU A 374 39.65 13.66 12.61
N THR A 375 40.13 14.02 11.41
CA THR A 375 39.81 15.30 10.77
C THR A 375 38.32 15.39 10.45
N ALA A 376 37.75 14.35 9.82
CA ALA A 376 36.33 14.32 9.49
C ALA A 376 35.42 14.37 10.73
N LEU A 377 35.81 13.70 11.82
CA LEU A 377 35.11 13.77 13.11
C LEU A 377 35.20 15.15 13.76
N ALA A 378 36.36 15.80 13.71
CA ALA A 378 36.58 17.13 14.30
C ALA A 378 35.82 18.23 13.55
N GLU A 379 35.76 18.13 12.23
CA GLU A 379 35.03 19.08 11.37
C GLU A 379 33.52 18.80 11.30
N GLY A 380 33.07 17.66 11.80
CA GLY A 380 31.68 17.22 11.64
C GLY A 380 31.32 16.92 10.16
N ASN A 381 32.31 16.56 9.35
CA ASN A 381 32.15 16.31 7.93
C ASN A 381 31.50 14.94 7.68
N ARG A 382 30.15 14.92 7.67
CA ARG A 382 29.36 13.70 7.43
C ARG A 382 29.66 13.06 6.07
N GLN A 383 29.93 13.84 5.03
CA GLN A 383 30.23 13.28 3.71
C GLN A 383 31.56 12.51 3.73
N GLY A 384 32.61 13.10 4.31
CA GLY A 384 33.91 12.44 4.48
C GLY A 384 33.82 11.15 5.31
N LEU A 385 33.03 11.16 6.39
CA LEU A 385 32.79 9.95 7.21
C LEU A 385 32.09 8.83 6.43
N ALA A 386 31.10 9.17 5.60
CA ALA A 386 30.40 8.21 4.75
C ALA A 386 31.32 7.63 3.67
N GLU A 387 32.16 8.46 3.04
CA GLU A 387 33.13 8.03 2.01
C GLU A 387 34.19 7.07 2.59
N LEU A 388 34.72 7.37 3.79
CA LEU A 388 35.64 6.48 4.52
C LEU A 388 35.02 5.11 4.82
N ALA A 389 33.72 5.07 5.13
CA ALA A 389 33.02 3.84 5.43
C ALA A 389 32.67 3.02 4.17
N VAL A 390 32.14 3.67 3.13
CA VAL A 390 31.74 3.02 1.87
C VAL A 390 32.97 2.49 1.12
N SER A 391 34.10 3.19 1.18
CA SER A 391 35.36 2.74 0.58
C SER A 391 36.00 1.52 1.27
N GLY A 392 35.51 1.14 2.46
CA GLY A 392 36.05 0.03 3.25
C GLY A 392 37.38 0.32 3.93
N GLN A 393 37.90 1.56 3.85
CA GLN A 393 39.19 1.95 4.42
C GLN A 393 39.23 1.83 5.95
N LEU A 394 38.09 1.99 6.61
CA LEU A 394 37.97 1.84 8.07
C LEU A 394 38.28 0.41 8.56
N VAL A 395 38.18 -0.61 7.71
CA VAL A 395 38.51 -2.00 8.06
C VAL A 395 39.98 -2.15 8.50
N VAL A 396 40.86 -1.30 7.97
CA VAL A 396 42.29 -1.33 8.28
C VAL A 396 42.57 -0.83 9.70
N LEU A 397 41.68 -0.05 10.31
CA LEU A 397 41.86 0.53 11.65
C LEU A 397 41.53 -0.43 12.81
N GLY A 398 40.77 -1.51 12.55
CA GLY A 398 40.37 -2.46 13.59
C GLY A 398 39.33 -1.89 14.56
N ASP A 399 39.55 -2.08 15.88
CA ASP A 399 38.62 -1.66 16.93
C ASP A 399 38.54 -0.13 17.03
N ALA A 400 37.46 0.46 16.51
CA ALA A 400 37.10 1.86 16.73
C ALA A 400 36.27 2.01 18.02
N ASP A 401 36.33 3.18 18.67
CA ASP A 401 35.46 3.45 19.81
C ASP A 401 33.98 3.57 19.38
N ARG A 402 33.07 3.25 20.31
CA ARG A 402 31.63 3.19 20.05
C ARG A 402 31.06 4.52 19.53
N GLN A 403 31.59 5.65 19.99
CA GLN A 403 31.09 6.97 19.64
C GLN A 403 31.49 7.37 18.21
N SER A 404 32.72 7.07 17.81
CA SER A 404 33.20 7.24 16.43
C SER A 404 32.44 6.34 15.47
N LEU A 405 32.19 5.09 15.84
CA LEU A 405 31.39 4.15 15.03
C LEU A 405 29.96 4.66 14.83
N GLN A 406 29.32 5.16 15.89
CA GLN A 406 27.97 5.74 15.80
C GLN A 406 27.92 6.93 14.85
N ARG A 407 28.90 7.86 14.89
CA ARG A 407 28.96 9.01 13.97
C ARG A 407 29.19 8.61 12.52
N VAL A 408 29.99 7.58 12.28
CA VAL A 408 30.20 7.03 10.94
C VAL A 408 28.91 6.40 10.40
N LEU A 409 28.20 5.62 11.23
CA LEU A 409 26.92 5.03 10.84
C LEU A 409 25.84 6.11 10.60
N GLN A 410 25.78 7.15 11.45
CA GLN A 410 24.92 8.32 11.22
C GLN A 410 25.21 8.99 9.88
N ALA A 411 26.48 9.16 9.54
CA ALA A 411 26.90 9.76 8.27
C ALA A 411 26.46 8.93 7.06
N ILE A 412 26.45 7.60 7.17
CA ILE A 412 25.95 6.69 6.11
C ILE A 412 24.44 6.83 5.93
N GLU A 413 23.67 6.89 7.02
CA GLU A 413 22.20 6.95 6.98
C GLU A 413 21.67 8.35 6.68
N TRP A 414 22.46 9.39 6.96
CA TRP A 414 22.07 10.79 6.79
C TRP A 414 21.50 11.16 5.41
N PRO A 415 22.09 10.74 4.26
CA PRO A 415 21.55 11.06 2.95
C PRO A 415 20.18 10.41 2.67
N ALA A 416 19.86 9.28 3.31
CA ALA A 416 18.54 8.66 3.19
C ALA A 416 17.50 9.48 3.97
N LEU A 417 17.80 9.83 5.23
CA LEU A 417 16.96 10.67 6.06
C LEU A 417 16.73 12.06 5.43
N GLN A 418 17.78 12.68 4.90
CA GLN A 418 17.68 13.99 4.26
C GLN A 418 16.78 13.96 3.02
N ARG A 419 16.89 12.92 2.17
CA ARG A 419 16.00 12.73 1.03
C ARG A 419 14.55 12.50 1.46
N ALA A 420 14.33 11.71 2.52
CA ALA A 420 13.00 11.48 3.06
C ALA A 420 12.35 12.78 3.57
N ILE A 421 13.11 13.61 4.29
CA ILE A 421 12.65 14.92 4.77
C ILE A 421 12.30 15.84 3.59
N GLN A 422 13.12 15.84 2.53
CA GLN A 422 12.86 16.64 1.32
C GLN A 422 11.59 16.20 0.58
N THR A 423 11.24 14.92 0.60
CA THR A 423 10.02 14.41 -0.02
C THR A 423 8.75 14.73 0.76
N ASP A 424 8.87 15.13 2.03
CA ASP A 424 7.75 15.35 2.95
C ASP A 424 6.78 14.16 3.02
N ASP A 425 7.32 12.94 2.91
CA ASP A 425 6.58 11.69 3.04
C ASP A 425 6.78 11.15 4.45
N ASP A 426 5.73 11.22 5.26
CA ASP A 426 5.80 10.88 6.68
C ASP A 426 6.22 9.41 6.91
N VAL A 427 5.91 8.49 5.97
CA VAL A 427 6.27 7.06 6.06
C VAL A 427 7.76 6.88 5.77
N LEU A 428 8.27 7.54 4.73
CA LEU A 428 9.71 7.49 4.41
C LEU A 428 10.54 8.14 5.52
N ILE A 429 10.08 9.27 6.08
CA ILE A 429 10.77 9.96 7.17
C ILE A 429 10.83 9.06 8.42
N ALA A 430 9.71 8.45 8.80
CA ALA A 430 9.67 7.56 9.96
C ALA A 430 10.53 6.30 9.76
N ALA A 431 10.59 5.75 8.55
CA ALA A 431 11.39 4.56 8.24
C ALA A 431 12.90 4.84 8.12
N ALA A 432 13.29 6.05 7.68
CA ALA A 432 14.69 6.43 7.54
C ALA A 432 15.35 6.88 8.85
N PHE A 433 14.57 7.03 9.94
CA PHE A 433 15.07 7.46 11.24
C PHE A 433 15.19 6.28 12.21
N ASP A 434 16.43 5.94 12.57
CA ASP A 434 16.79 4.91 13.55
C ASP A 434 16.99 5.53 14.95
N ASP A 435 16.19 5.09 15.93
CA ASP A 435 16.20 5.62 17.31
C ASP A 435 17.47 5.28 18.10
N GLU A 436 18.10 4.15 17.81
CA GLU A 436 19.37 3.77 18.46
C GLU A 436 20.53 4.58 17.88
N LEU A 437 20.44 4.91 16.59
CA LEU A 437 21.45 5.68 15.89
C LEU A 437 21.37 7.18 16.21
N PHE A 438 20.16 7.74 16.23
CA PHE A 438 19.85 9.18 16.29
C PHE A 438 19.24 9.61 17.63
N ASP A 439 19.76 9.06 18.73
CA ASP A 439 19.29 9.29 20.10
C ASP A 439 19.30 10.77 20.55
N GLU A 440 18.80 11.05 21.76
CA GLU A 440 18.76 12.41 22.33
C GLU A 440 20.15 13.07 22.42
N ASN A 441 21.21 12.27 22.56
CA ASN A 441 22.60 12.75 22.63
C ASN A 441 23.23 13.03 21.26
N SER A 442 22.51 12.70 20.18
CA SER A 442 23.00 12.91 18.83
C SER A 442 22.87 14.38 18.40
N PRO A 443 23.93 14.97 17.78
CA PRO A 443 23.96 16.34 17.30
C PRO A 443 23.16 16.46 15.99
N LEU A 444 21.84 16.33 16.11
CA LEU A 444 20.86 16.60 15.08
C LEU A 444 20.31 18.01 15.27
N ASP A 445 19.95 18.64 14.14
CA ASP A 445 19.25 19.91 14.16
C ASP A 445 17.86 19.74 14.81
N GLY A 446 17.46 20.71 15.64
CA GLY A 446 16.18 20.69 16.34
C GLY A 446 15.00 20.59 15.37
N ASP A 447 15.07 21.36 14.27
CA ASP A 447 14.06 21.39 13.22
C ASP A 447 13.87 20.01 12.55
N ILE A 448 14.96 19.25 12.40
CA ILE A 448 14.93 17.92 11.80
C ILE A 448 14.27 16.92 12.75
N ARG A 449 14.57 17.01 14.05
CA ARG A 449 13.96 16.16 15.06
C ARG A 449 12.45 16.44 15.16
N ASP A 450 12.06 17.71 15.20
CA ASP A 450 10.66 18.13 15.19
C ASP A 450 9.92 17.61 13.94
N ARG A 451 10.58 17.64 12.77
CA ARG A 451 10.00 17.12 11.52
C ARG A 451 9.77 15.61 11.57
N VAL A 452 10.71 14.85 12.13
CA VAL A 452 10.60 13.40 12.30
C VAL A 452 9.50 13.06 13.30
N ASP A 453 9.43 13.79 14.42
CA ASP A 453 8.41 13.58 15.45
C ASP A 453 7.00 13.89 14.92
N LEU A 454 6.87 14.94 14.12
CA LEU A 454 5.62 15.27 13.42
C LEU A 454 5.23 14.17 12.43
N ALA A 455 6.16 13.71 11.59
CA ALA A 455 5.92 12.62 10.64
C ALA A 455 5.45 11.33 11.36
N ARG A 456 6.14 10.92 12.42
CA ARG A 456 5.77 9.76 13.23
C ARG A 456 4.40 9.92 13.89
N SER A 457 4.11 11.10 14.41
CA SER A 457 2.80 11.42 15.02
C SER A 457 1.67 11.32 14.00
N ARG A 458 1.88 11.84 12.78
CA ARG A 458 0.92 11.70 11.67
C ARG A 458 0.73 10.24 11.25
N VAL A 459 1.81 9.48 11.07
CA VAL A 459 1.73 8.05 10.69
C VAL A 459 0.94 7.25 11.72
N ARG A 460 1.25 7.42 13.02
CA ARG A 460 0.51 6.76 14.11
C ARG A 460 -0.96 7.15 14.08
N TRP A 461 -1.26 8.44 13.98
CA TRP A 461 -2.64 8.94 13.95
C TRP A 461 -3.43 8.41 12.76
N ILE A 462 -2.86 8.39 11.54
CA ILE A 462 -3.49 7.81 10.35
C ILE A 462 -3.77 6.32 10.57
N GLY A 463 -2.84 5.59 11.17
CA GLY A 463 -3.03 4.18 11.53
C GLY A 463 -4.25 3.97 12.45
N LEU A 464 -4.38 4.80 13.49
CA LEU A 464 -5.54 4.77 14.39
C LEU A 464 -6.84 5.10 13.66
N VAL A 465 -6.86 6.14 12.81
CA VAL A 465 -8.03 6.53 12.02
C VAL A 465 -8.47 5.40 11.07
N ARG A 466 -7.52 4.76 10.37
CA ARG A 466 -7.80 3.65 9.46
C ARG A 466 -8.33 2.42 10.22
N SER A 467 -7.77 2.12 11.38
CA SER A 467 -8.26 1.04 12.26
C SER A 467 -9.70 1.31 12.73
N ALA A 468 -10.01 2.53 13.19
CA ALA A 468 -11.34 2.92 13.60
C ALA A 468 -12.34 2.88 12.42
N LEU A 469 -11.92 3.28 11.20
CA LEU A 469 -12.71 3.13 9.98
C LEU A 469 -13.00 1.66 9.63
N ALA A 470 -12.02 0.77 9.76
CA ALA A 470 -12.16 -0.66 9.50
C ALA A 470 -13.16 -1.31 10.47
N ARG A 471 -13.06 -0.96 11.77
CA ARG A 471 -14.00 -1.40 12.82
C ARG A 471 -15.36 -0.72 12.78
N ARG A 472 -15.54 0.29 11.91
CA ARG A 472 -16.73 1.15 11.83
C ARG A 472 -17.05 1.86 13.15
N ASP A 473 -16.02 2.18 13.92
CA ASP A 473 -16.16 2.85 15.22
C ASP A 473 -16.24 4.37 15.04
N ALA A 474 -17.46 4.86 14.82
CA ALA A 474 -17.71 6.30 14.68
C ALA A 474 -17.47 7.11 15.97
N GLY A 475 -17.42 6.46 17.14
CA GLY A 475 -17.11 7.15 18.40
C GLY A 475 -15.62 7.47 18.48
N GLU A 476 -14.78 6.47 18.25
CA GLU A 476 -13.33 6.65 18.22
C GLU A 476 -12.87 7.56 17.08
N LEU A 477 -13.51 7.49 15.90
CA LEU A 477 -13.25 8.43 14.80
C LEU A 477 -13.52 9.87 15.20
N ARG A 478 -14.53 10.14 16.03
CA ARG A 478 -14.83 11.49 16.51
C ARG A 478 -13.74 11.99 17.44
N GLU A 479 -13.32 11.16 18.41
CA GLU A 479 -12.26 11.49 19.37
C GLU A 479 -10.94 11.80 18.65
N LEU A 480 -10.55 10.97 17.68
CA LEU A 480 -9.32 11.15 16.90
C LEU A 480 -9.33 12.44 16.06
N LEU A 481 -10.50 13.01 15.75
CA LEU A 481 -10.63 14.24 14.96
C LEU A 481 -10.71 15.52 15.80
N ILE A 482 -10.74 15.42 17.13
CA ILE A 482 -10.79 16.61 18.00
C ILE A 482 -9.49 17.40 17.91
N ASP A 483 -8.35 16.70 17.99
CA ASP A 483 -7.03 17.30 17.97
C ASP A 483 -6.09 16.47 17.08
N PRO A 484 -6.23 16.56 15.74
CA PRO A 484 -5.34 15.87 14.83
C PRO A 484 -3.94 16.50 14.88
N PRO A 485 -2.87 15.72 14.68
CA PRO A 485 -1.54 16.30 14.50
C PRO A 485 -1.57 17.28 13.33
N GLU A 486 -0.81 18.37 13.44
CA GLU A 486 -0.73 19.42 12.42
C GLU A 486 -0.57 18.79 11.03
N GLY A 487 -1.38 19.15 10.04
CA GLY A 487 -1.27 18.59 8.67
C GLY A 487 -1.71 17.13 8.51
N GLY A 488 -2.17 16.45 9.57
CA GLY A 488 -2.55 15.03 9.53
C GLY A 488 -3.82 14.77 8.73
N ALA A 489 -4.80 15.68 8.79
CA ALA A 489 -6.07 15.55 8.07
C ALA A 489 -5.90 15.66 6.54
N GLU A 490 -4.86 16.36 6.09
CA GLU A 490 -4.47 16.53 4.69
C GLU A 490 -3.89 15.25 4.10
N ARG A 491 -3.26 14.41 4.93
CA ARG A 491 -2.71 13.10 4.54
C ARG A 491 -3.77 12.03 4.30
N LEU A 492 -5.01 12.26 4.75
CA LEU A 492 -6.13 11.38 4.46
C LEU A 492 -6.63 11.61 3.03
N SER A 493 -6.84 10.52 2.30
CA SER A 493 -7.40 10.56 0.95
C SER A 493 -8.84 11.14 0.96
N ALA A 494 -9.28 11.70 -0.18
CA ALA A 494 -10.65 12.20 -0.32
C ALA A 494 -11.73 11.11 -0.03
N PRO A 495 -11.56 9.84 -0.46
CA PRO A 495 -12.46 8.76 -0.08
C PRO A 495 -12.48 8.47 1.43
N GLU A 496 -11.33 8.46 2.10
CA GLU A 496 -11.26 8.25 3.56
C GLU A 496 -12.00 9.37 4.30
N ARG A 497 -11.74 10.64 3.96
CA ARG A 497 -12.45 11.78 4.56
C ARG A 497 -13.97 11.70 4.36
N ARG A 498 -14.42 11.26 3.19
CA ARG A 498 -15.84 11.03 2.91
C ARG A 498 -16.41 9.90 3.77
N ARG A 499 -15.70 8.78 3.90
CA ARG A 499 -16.11 7.64 4.73
C ARG A 499 -16.20 8.01 6.20
N ILE A 500 -15.23 8.76 6.71
CA ILE A 500 -15.21 9.29 8.08
C ILE A 500 -16.46 10.13 8.33
N ARG A 501 -16.71 11.12 7.47
CA ARG A 501 -17.87 12.01 7.55
C ARG A 501 -19.18 11.21 7.57
N LEU A 502 -19.35 10.30 6.62
CA LEU A 502 -20.55 9.45 6.54
C LEU A 502 -20.72 8.57 7.79
N SER A 503 -19.64 8.03 8.35
CA SER A 503 -19.70 7.21 9.56
C SER A 503 -20.20 8.03 10.77
N ILE A 504 -19.67 9.25 10.92
CA ILE A 504 -20.06 10.19 11.97
C ILE A 504 -21.51 10.66 11.79
N GLU A 505 -21.90 11.04 10.56
CA GLU A 505 -23.28 11.44 10.23
C GLU A 505 -24.29 10.33 10.50
N ARG A 506 -23.97 9.08 10.16
CA ARG A 506 -24.82 7.92 10.45
C ARG A 506 -25.02 7.71 11.95
N ARG A 507 -23.94 7.79 12.74
CA ARG A 507 -24.02 7.69 14.20
C ARG A 507 -24.88 8.81 14.79
N HIS A 508 -24.67 10.05 14.32
CA HIS A 508 -25.48 11.19 14.75
C HIS A 508 -26.97 11.01 14.41
N ALA A 509 -27.30 10.59 13.20
CA ALA A 509 -28.69 10.36 12.81
C ALA A 509 -29.36 9.28 13.67
N LEU A 510 -28.64 8.20 14.02
CA LEU A 510 -29.16 7.16 14.92
C LEU A 510 -29.31 7.66 16.36
N ALA A 511 -28.38 8.47 16.85
CA ALA A 511 -28.47 9.08 18.19
C ALA A 511 -29.62 10.09 18.29
N ASP A 512 -29.81 10.91 17.26
CA ASP A 512 -30.95 11.82 17.11
C ASP A 512 -32.26 11.02 17.14
N LEU A 513 -32.34 9.92 16.37
CA LEU A 513 -33.52 9.05 16.34
C LEU A 513 -33.80 8.42 17.72
N ASP A 514 -32.80 7.88 18.41
CA ASP A 514 -32.96 7.33 19.76
C ASP A 514 -33.43 8.38 20.77
N SER A 515 -32.92 9.62 20.65
CA SER A 515 -33.37 10.73 21.49
C SER A 515 -34.83 11.11 21.23
N VAL A 516 -35.26 11.14 19.96
CA VAL A 516 -36.61 11.58 19.59
C VAL A 516 -37.65 10.48 19.86
N ILE A 517 -37.30 9.20 19.72
CA ILE A 517 -38.17 8.05 20.05
C ILE A 517 -38.51 7.95 21.54
N LYS A 518 -37.75 8.64 22.42
CA LYS A 518 -38.10 8.76 23.84
C LYS A 518 -39.22 9.77 24.09
N GLY A 519 -39.51 10.65 23.13
CA GLY A 519 -40.69 11.52 23.12
C GLY A 519 -41.86 10.89 22.38
N ASP A 520 -43.05 11.48 22.53
CA ASP A 520 -44.32 11.06 21.90
C ASP A 520 -44.69 11.91 20.67
N ASP A 521 -43.71 12.54 20.01
CA ASP A 521 -43.93 13.36 18.82
C ASP A 521 -43.67 12.55 17.54
N ASP A 522 -44.74 12.00 16.98
CA ASP A 522 -44.72 11.23 15.72
C ASP A 522 -44.08 12.01 14.56
N GLY A 523 -44.28 13.33 14.48
CA GLY A 523 -43.74 14.17 13.41
C GLY A 523 -42.23 14.32 13.50
N ALA A 524 -41.72 14.54 14.71
CA ALA A 524 -40.28 14.58 14.98
C ALA A 524 -39.61 13.22 14.69
N ILE A 525 -40.28 12.11 15.01
CA ILE A 525 -39.78 10.75 14.73
C ILE A 525 -39.66 10.53 13.23
N VAL A 526 -40.68 10.89 12.43
CA VAL A 526 -40.62 10.79 10.96
C VAL A 526 -39.51 11.66 10.38
N ALA A 527 -39.33 12.88 10.88
CA ALA A 527 -38.23 13.76 10.44
C ALA A 527 -36.84 13.16 10.74
N ALA A 528 -36.68 12.52 11.91
CA ALA A 528 -35.45 11.82 12.28
C ALA A 528 -35.22 10.57 11.41
N LEU A 529 -36.27 9.81 11.09
CA LEU A 529 -36.21 8.65 10.18
C LEU A 529 -35.79 9.05 8.76
N ASN A 530 -36.35 10.13 8.21
CA ASN A 530 -35.94 10.67 6.92
C ASN A 530 -34.45 11.08 6.90
N ARG A 531 -33.92 11.54 8.04
CA ARG A 531 -32.49 11.83 8.18
C ARG A 531 -31.64 10.56 8.20
N VAL A 532 -32.06 9.53 8.95
CA VAL A 532 -31.43 8.20 9.00
C VAL A 532 -31.38 7.55 7.60
N GLU A 533 -32.47 7.63 6.86
CA GLU A 533 -32.57 7.12 5.49
C GLU A 533 -31.60 7.87 4.55
N ARG A 534 -31.59 9.20 4.59
CA ARG A 534 -30.74 10.04 3.72
C ARG A 534 -29.24 9.73 3.88
N VAL A 535 -28.79 9.42 5.09
CA VAL A 535 -27.38 9.06 5.36
C VAL A 535 -27.11 7.55 5.20
N GLY A 536 -28.15 6.76 4.91
CA GLY A 536 -28.08 5.30 4.76
C GLY A 536 -27.68 4.57 6.05
N ALA A 537 -28.09 5.09 7.21
CA ALA A 537 -27.89 4.42 8.49
C ALA A 537 -28.88 3.24 8.65
N ARG A 538 -28.45 2.18 9.36
CA ARG A 538 -29.31 1.02 9.65
C ARG A 538 -29.69 1.02 11.11
N ILE A 539 -30.98 0.84 11.38
CA ILE A 539 -31.50 0.64 12.74
C ILE A 539 -31.27 -0.84 13.09
N SER A 540 -30.41 -1.10 14.07
CA SER A 540 -30.08 -2.47 14.48
C SER A 540 -30.77 -2.91 15.76
N ASP A 541 -31.29 -1.97 16.56
CA ASP A 541 -31.99 -2.28 17.81
C ASP A 541 -33.46 -2.70 17.54
N PRO A 542 -33.86 -3.94 17.88
CA PRO A 542 -35.22 -4.41 17.66
C PRO A 542 -36.28 -3.60 18.41
N ALA A 543 -35.98 -3.10 19.61
CA ALA A 543 -36.93 -2.32 20.40
C ALA A 543 -37.22 -0.95 19.76
N THR A 544 -36.18 -0.27 19.29
CA THR A 544 -36.25 0.95 18.49
C THR A 544 -37.06 0.71 17.21
N TRP A 545 -36.78 -0.39 16.50
CA TRP A 545 -37.50 -0.74 15.28
C TRP A 545 -39.01 -0.96 15.52
N SER A 546 -39.39 -1.68 16.57
CA SER A 546 -40.82 -1.88 16.90
C SER A 546 -41.55 -0.59 17.27
N ARG A 547 -40.85 0.41 17.83
CA ARG A 547 -41.44 1.75 18.08
C ARG A 547 -41.62 2.53 16.79
N VAL A 548 -40.59 2.56 15.95
CA VAL A 548 -40.64 3.17 14.62
C VAL A 548 -41.78 2.59 13.79
N GLN A 549 -41.91 1.25 13.75
CA GLN A 549 -42.94 0.58 12.97
C GLN A 549 -44.35 1.01 13.40
N ARG A 550 -44.62 1.14 14.70
CA ARG A 550 -45.92 1.61 15.21
C ARG A 550 -46.21 3.06 14.81
N VAL A 551 -45.19 3.94 14.84
CA VAL A 551 -45.35 5.34 14.42
C VAL A 551 -45.63 5.41 12.91
N VAL A 552 -44.87 4.68 12.09
CA VAL A 552 -45.07 4.61 10.64
C VAL A 552 -46.46 4.06 10.30
N GLU A 553 -46.93 3.02 10.98
CA GLU A 553 -48.27 2.47 10.80
C GLU A 553 -49.36 3.51 11.12
N ARG A 554 -49.23 4.23 12.23
CA ARG A 554 -50.16 5.31 12.61
C ARG A 554 -50.19 6.44 11.58
N VAL A 555 -49.01 6.91 11.13
CA VAL A 555 -48.90 7.97 10.11
C VAL A 555 -49.53 7.50 8.79
N SER A 556 -49.19 6.30 8.32
CA SER A 556 -49.66 5.76 7.04
C SER A 556 -51.18 5.61 7.00
N ILE A 557 -51.79 5.13 8.09
CA ILE A 557 -53.25 4.97 8.17
C ILE A 557 -53.97 6.32 8.12
N ILE A 558 -53.40 7.36 8.76
CA ILE A 558 -53.95 8.72 8.71
C ILE A 558 -53.81 9.31 7.30
N ASP A 559 -52.64 9.21 6.68
CA ASP A 559 -52.40 9.71 5.32
C ASP A 559 -53.30 9.01 4.29
N GLU A 560 -53.47 7.69 4.41
CA GLU A 560 -54.39 6.93 3.55
C GLU A 560 -55.85 7.34 3.76
N LEU A 561 -56.27 7.62 5.00
CA LEU A 561 -57.62 8.08 5.28
C LEU A 561 -57.85 9.48 4.68
N LEU A 562 -56.91 10.41 4.87
CA LEU A 562 -56.98 11.75 4.32
C LEU A 562 -56.98 11.74 2.78
N SER A 563 -56.10 10.94 2.17
CA SER A 563 -56.07 10.77 0.71
C SER A 563 -57.39 10.20 0.18
N ALA A 564 -57.96 9.20 0.84
CA ALA A 564 -59.27 8.64 0.45
C ALA A 564 -60.42 9.65 0.66
N ALA A 565 -60.29 10.55 1.64
CA ALA A 565 -61.24 11.61 1.93
C ALA A 565 -61.16 12.79 0.94
N GLU A 566 -59.99 13.05 0.36
CA GLU A 566 -59.75 14.10 -0.64
C GLU A 566 -60.05 13.63 -2.07
N ALA A 567 -60.10 12.31 -2.31
CA ALA A 567 -60.39 11.75 -3.63
C ALA A 567 -61.73 12.23 -4.20
N GLN A 568 -61.77 12.49 -5.51
CA GLN A 568 -62.97 12.91 -6.23
C GLN A 568 -63.27 11.97 -7.42
N PRO A 569 -64.37 11.19 -7.38
CA PRO A 569 -65.34 11.08 -6.28
C PRO A 569 -64.76 10.38 -5.03
N LEU A 570 -65.35 10.65 -3.86
CA LEU A 570 -64.91 10.14 -2.55
C LEU A 570 -64.77 8.61 -2.55
N ASP A 571 -63.64 8.08 -2.06
CA ASP A 571 -63.42 6.63 -2.03
C ASP A 571 -64.06 5.96 -0.80
N HIS A 572 -65.38 5.78 -0.89
CA HIS A 572 -66.18 5.19 0.18
C HIS A 572 -65.74 3.76 0.56
N VAL A 573 -65.13 3.01 -0.37
CA VAL A 573 -64.71 1.62 -0.11
C VAL A 573 -63.46 1.64 0.74
N ARG A 574 -62.47 2.47 0.37
CA ARG A 574 -61.23 2.60 1.13
C ARG A 574 -61.48 3.20 2.51
N ILE A 575 -62.32 4.24 2.60
CA ILE A 575 -62.72 4.83 3.89
C ILE A 575 -63.40 3.80 4.80
N ALA A 576 -64.30 2.97 4.26
CA ALA A 576 -64.98 1.92 5.04
C ALA A 576 -64.00 0.88 5.63
N GLN A 577 -62.89 0.60 4.92
CA GLN A 577 -61.85 -0.32 5.36
C GLN A 577 -60.93 0.31 6.41
N LEU A 578 -60.63 1.61 6.28
CA LEU A 578 -59.67 2.32 7.13
C LEU A 578 -60.26 2.78 8.46
N ILE A 579 -61.54 3.17 8.52
CA ILE A 579 -62.17 3.66 9.76
C ILE A 579 -61.99 2.68 10.93
N PRO A 580 -62.31 1.38 10.82
CA PRO A 580 -62.11 0.45 11.93
C PRO A 580 -60.66 0.38 12.43
N ALA A 581 -59.67 0.48 11.53
CA ALA A 581 -58.26 0.48 11.89
C ALA A 581 -57.86 1.77 12.63
N VAL A 582 -58.32 2.93 12.17
CA VAL A 582 -58.13 4.24 12.81
C VAL A 582 -58.70 4.21 14.25
N LYS A 583 -59.91 3.67 14.42
CA LYS A 583 -60.55 3.53 15.74
C LYS A 583 -59.81 2.56 16.66
N ALA A 584 -59.40 1.40 16.13
CA ALA A 584 -58.67 0.39 16.88
C ALA A 584 -57.32 0.90 17.41
N LEU A 585 -56.68 1.81 16.67
CA LEU A 585 -55.43 2.48 17.07
C LEU A 585 -55.66 3.74 17.92
N GLY A 586 -56.92 4.11 18.21
CA GLY A 586 -57.25 5.30 19.01
C GLY A 586 -56.94 6.63 18.32
N LEU A 587 -56.89 6.65 16.98
CA LEU A 587 -56.46 7.81 16.17
C LEU A 587 -57.64 8.73 15.79
N GLU A 588 -58.82 8.55 16.39
CA GLU A 588 -60.03 9.30 16.03
C GLU A 588 -59.91 10.82 16.22
N HIS A 589 -59.04 11.23 17.15
CA HIS A 589 -58.76 12.63 17.50
C HIS A 589 -57.30 12.99 17.26
N ASP A 590 -56.64 12.30 16.31
CA ASP A 590 -55.26 12.61 15.99
C ASP A 590 -55.18 14.02 15.35
N PRO A 591 -54.34 14.94 15.88
CA PRO A 591 -54.27 16.31 15.39
C PRO A 591 -53.97 16.44 13.89
N ARG A 592 -53.34 15.42 13.28
CA ARG A 592 -53.03 15.39 11.84
C ARG A 592 -54.27 15.29 10.96
N LEU A 593 -55.41 14.85 11.50
CA LEU A 593 -56.68 14.81 10.78
C LEU A 593 -57.24 16.23 10.51
N GLY A 594 -56.71 17.26 11.20
CA GLY A 594 -57.10 18.66 11.05
C GLY A 594 -58.49 19.00 11.61
N ASP A 595 -59.34 18.00 11.86
CA ASP A 595 -60.68 18.15 12.39
C ASP A 595 -61.07 16.91 13.22
N ASP A 596 -61.34 17.13 14.51
CA ASP A 596 -61.65 16.09 15.49
C ASP A 596 -62.94 15.29 15.17
N GLU A 597 -63.82 15.82 14.32
CA GLU A 597 -65.05 15.15 13.90
C GLU A 597 -64.93 14.47 12.52
N LEU A 598 -63.78 14.57 11.84
CA LEU A 598 -63.60 14.06 10.48
C LEU A 598 -63.98 12.57 10.36
N VAL A 599 -63.44 11.73 11.24
CA VAL A 599 -63.68 10.28 11.22
C VAL A 599 -65.16 9.97 11.40
N GLY A 600 -65.85 10.66 12.31
CA GLY A 600 -67.29 10.49 12.55
C GLY A 600 -68.15 10.94 11.37
N ARG A 601 -67.75 12.02 10.67
CA ARG A 601 -68.42 12.47 9.44
C ARG A 601 -68.22 11.50 8.29
N LEU A 602 -66.99 11.02 8.07
CA LEU A 602 -66.67 10.03 7.05
C LEU A 602 -67.42 8.72 7.29
N GLU A 603 -67.47 8.24 8.54
CA GLU A 603 -68.25 7.05 8.92
C GLU A 603 -69.73 7.23 8.62
N SER A 604 -70.31 8.38 9.02
CA SER A 604 -71.69 8.70 8.73
C SER A 604 -71.97 8.73 7.22
N HIS A 605 -71.06 9.30 6.44
CA HIS A 605 -71.18 9.38 4.98
C HIS A 605 -71.07 8.00 4.30
N VAL A 606 -70.15 7.14 4.74
CA VAL A 606 -70.03 5.75 4.26
C VAL A 606 -71.29 4.95 4.57
N ILE A 607 -71.84 5.08 5.78
CA ILE A 607 -73.09 4.41 6.17
C ILE A 607 -74.25 4.87 5.29
N LYS A 608 -74.39 6.19 5.06
CA LYS A 608 -75.40 6.74 4.15
C LYS A 608 -75.24 6.17 2.74
N MET A 609 -74.03 6.16 2.18
CA MET A 609 -73.80 5.70 0.82
C MET A 609 -73.99 4.17 0.66
N ALA A 610 -73.59 3.38 1.65
CA ALA A 610 -73.88 1.95 1.68
C ALA A 610 -75.40 1.67 1.75
N HIS A 611 -76.15 2.52 2.45
CA HIS A 611 -77.61 2.46 2.50
C HIS A 611 -78.25 2.84 1.15
N VAL A 612 -77.82 3.95 0.54
CA VAL A 612 -78.24 4.38 -0.80
C VAL A 612 -78.01 3.28 -1.84
N ARG A 613 -76.84 2.63 -1.82
CA ARG A 613 -76.53 1.49 -2.71
C ARG A 613 -77.51 0.32 -2.53
N ARG A 614 -77.89 0.00 -1.28
CA ARG A 614 -78.89 -1.04 -1.01
C ARG A 614 -80.28 -0.64 -1.50
N ILE A 615 -80.67 0.62 -1.35
CA ILE A 615 -81.94 1.14 -1.89
C ILE A 615 -81.95 1.05 -3.41
N ARG A 616 -80.90 1.53 -4.08
CA ARG A 616 -80.77 1.45 -5.55
C ARG A 616 -80.86 0.00 -6.04
N ALA A 617 -80.15 -0.92 -5.40
CA ALA A 617 -80.23 -2.33 -5.73
C ALA A 617 -81.61 -2.98 -5.45
N ALA A 618 -82.43 -2.40 -4.58
CA ALA A 618 -83.82 -2.81 -4.37
C ALA A 618 -84.77 -2.20 -5.42
N ILE A 619 -84.52 -0.95 -5.82
CA ILE A 619 -85.22 -0.25 -6.90
C ILE A 619 -84.98 -0.97 -8.24
N GLU A 620 -83.73 -1.33 -8.55
CA GLU A 620 -83.38 -2.07 -9.77
C GLU A 620 -84.07 -3.43 -9.89
N ARG A 621 -84.36 -4.07 -8.75
CA ARG A 621 -85.10 -5.34 -8.68
C ARG A 621 -86.62 -5.16 -8.65
N ASP A 622 -87.09 -3.91 -8.71
CA ASP A 622 -88.50 -3.48 -8.70
C ASP A 622 -89.37 -4.17 -7.64
N ASN A 623 -88.80 -4.40 -6.45
CA ASN A 623 -89.48 -5.12 -5.38
C ASN A 623 -89.90 -4.16 -4.25
N ASP A 624 -91.20 -3.81 -4.21
CA ASP A 624 -91.76 -2.88 -3.22
C ASP A 624 -91.49 -3.30 -1.77
N VAL A 625 -91.53 -4.60 -1.47
CA VAL A 625 -91.26 -5.11 -0.11
C VAL A 625 -89.79 -4.88 0.25
N ALA A 626 -88.87 -5.17 -0.66
CA ALA A 626 -87.44 -4.94 -0.46
C ALA A 626 -87.10 -3.45 -0.37
N ILE A 627 -87.72 -2.61 -1.20
CA ILE A 627 -87.53 -1.15 -1.19
C ILE A 627 -87.95 -0.57 0.16
N VAL A 628 -89.14 -0.92 0.67
CA VAL A 628 -89.60 -0.40 1.97
C VAL A 628 -88.76 -0.95 3.13
N THR A 629 -88.35 -2.23 3.07
CA THR A 629 -87.55 -2.86 4.13
C THR A 629 -86.17 -2.24 4.25
N VAL A 630 -85.57 -1.82 3.13
CA VAL A 630 -84.29 -1.12 3.15
C VAL A 630 -84.50 0.35 3.51
N ALA A 631 -85.51 1.05 2.96
CA ALA A 631 -85.68 2.49 3.14
C ALA A 631 -86.24 2.92 4.51
N VAL A 632 -86.77 2.00 5.32
CA VAL A 632 -87.36 2.31 6.64
C VAL A 632 -86.85 1.31 7.71
N PRO A 633 -86.15 1.77 8.77
CA PRO A 633 -85.79 3.15 9.07
C PRO A 633 -84.74 3.72 8.11
N ASP A 634 -84.71 5.05 7.94
CA ASP A 634 -83.72 5.78 7.13
C ASP A 634 -82.53 6.23 8.01
N PRO A 635 -81.47 5.41 8.17
CA PRO A 635 -80.34 5.78 8.99
C PRO A 635 -79.62 7.00 8.39
N ARG A 636 -79.47 8.04 9.21
CA ARG A 636 -78.69 9.25 8.90
C ARG A 636 -79.20 10.03 7.68
N ASN A 637 -80.50 9.98 7.35
CA ASN A 637 -81.11 10.67 6.21
C ASN A 637 -80.45 10.32 4.87
N ALA A 638 -80.31 9.02 4.58
CA ALA A 638 -79.72 8.53 3.34
C ALA A 638 -80.63 8.78 2.12
N LEU A 639 -81.95 8.93 2.33
CA LEU A 639 -82.90 9.24 1.25
C LEU A 639 -82.63 10.59 0.57
N ASP A 640 -81.97 11.54 1.26
CA ASP A 640 -81.60 12.86 0.70
C ASP A 640 -80.59 12.75 -0.45
N MET A 641 -79.83 11.66 -0.52
CA MET A 641 -78.81 11.41 -1.56
C MET A 641 -79.37 10.73 -2.81
N LEU A 642 -80.64 10.34 -2.81
CA LEU A 642 -81.32 9.78 -3.97
C LEU A 642 -81.72 10.89 -4.94
N THR A 643 -81.75 10.56 -6.22
CA THR A 643 -82.30 11.43 -7.26
C THR A 643 -83.81 11.57 -7.10
N GLU A 644 -84.41 12.62 -7.67
CA GLU A 644 -85.86 12.85 -7.60
C GLU A 644 -86.70 11.64 -8.09
N PRO A 645 -86.37 10.97 -9.21
CA PRO A 645 -87.08 9.77 -9.64
C PRO A 645 -86.94 8.59 -8.66
N GLU A 646 -85.76 8.41 -8.06
CA GLU A 646 -85.51 7.36 -7.06
C GLU A 646 -86.35 7.61 -5.80
N ARG A 647 -86.43 8.86 -5.33
CA ARG A 647 -87.26 9.24 -4.17
C ARG A 647 -88.74 9.00 -4.44
N ASP A 648 -89.22 9.34 -5.62
CA ASP A 648 -90.61 9.10 -6.02
C ASP A 648 -90.93 7.60 -6.05
N ARG A 649 -90.02 6.77 -6.54
CA ARG A 649 -90.18 5.30 -6.55
C ARG A 649 -90.25 4.72 -5.14
N VAL A 650 -89.40 5.20 -4.23
CA VAL A 650 -89.43 4.80 -2.81
C VAL A 650 -90.73 5.25 -2.15
N ALA A 651 -91.18 6.49 -2.39
CA ALA A 651 -92.44 7.01 -1.85
C ALA A 651 -93.66 6.22 -2.36
N ALA A 652 -93.65 5.81 -3.63
CA ALA A 652 -94.68 4.95 -4.21
C ALA A 652 -94.71 3.56 -3.54
N ALA A 653 -93.55 2.92 -3.32
CA ALA A 653 -93.46 1.64 -2.62
C ALA A 653 -94.00 1.71 -1.18
N ILE A 654 -93.65 2.78 -0.45
CA ILE A 654 -94.14 3.01 0.92
C ILE A 654 -95.67 3.20 0.92
N LYS A 655 -96.21 3.96 -0.04
CA LYS A 655 -97.65 4.18 -0.18
C LYS A 655 -98.39 2.88 -0.53
N ALA A 656 -97.85 2.09 -1.46
CA ALA A 656 -98.39 0.79 -1.85
C ALA A 656 -98.47 -0.17 -0.65
N ARG A 657 -97.40 -0.25 0.15
CA ARG A 657 -97.36 -1.09 1.36
C ARG A 657 -98.33 -0.62 2.44
N ARG A 658 -98.41 0.70 2.72
CA ARG A 658 -99.41 1.25 3.66
C ARG A 658 -100.85 0.98 3.22
N ASN A 659 -101.13 1.02 1.92
CA ASN A 659 -102.45 0.70 1.38
C ASN A 659 -102.75 -0.81 1.51
N ALA A 660 -101.78 -1.69 1.27
CA ALA A 660 -101.92 -3.13 1.47
C ALA A 660 -102.16 -3.50 2.94
N GLU A 661 -101.43 -2.88 3.88
CA GLU A 661 -101.64 -3.06 5.32
C GLU A 661 -103.02 -2.55 5.77
N ARG A 662 -103.48 -1.40 5.28
CA ARG A 662 -104.83 -0.87 5.55
C ARG A 662 -105.94 -1.72 4.94
N ALA A 663 -105.71 -2.36 3.79
CA ALA A 663 -106.64 -3.29 3.18
C ALA A 663 -106.74 -4.58 4.01
N SER A 664 -105.59 -5.12 4.45
CA SER A 664 -105.51 -6.30 5.33
C SER A 664 -106.21 -6.10 6.68
N VAL A 665 -106.16 -4.89 7.26
CA VAL A 665 -106.84 -4.55 8.53
C VAL A 665 -108.35 -4.29 8.35
N ARG A 666 -108.81 -4.07 7.11
CA ARG A 666 -110.25 -3.95 6.79
C ARG A 666 -110.91 -5.28 6.42
N THR A 667 -110.12 -6.31 6.09
CA THR A 667 -110.59 -7.64 5.68
C THR A 667 -110.37 -8.74 6.71
N GLY A 668 -109.70 -8.44 7.83
CA GLY A 668 -109.67 -9.26 9.05
C GLY A 668 -110.50 -8.58 10.12
#